data_AF-A0A831YKQ6-F1
#
_entry.id   AF-A0A831YKQ6-F1
#
_cell.length_a   1.000
_cell.length_b   1.000
_cell.length_c   1.000
_cell.angle_alpha   90.00
_cell.angle_beta   90.00
_cell.angle_gamma   90.00
#
_symmetry.space_group_name_H-M   'P 1'
#
loop_
_entity.id
_entity.type
_entity.pdbx_description
1 polymer ?
#
loop_
_entity_poly.entity_id
_entity_poly.type
_entity_poly.pdbx_seq_one_letter_code
_entity_poly.pdbx_strand_id
1 'polypeptide(L)'
;ELEDLPAPKPYREIYVSAPHVEGVHLRFGPVARGGLRWSDRRDDFRTEVLGLVKAQQVKNAVIVPVGSKGGFFPKNLPRGGDRDAIQAEAIRAYKTFLSGLLDITDNIDADNRIVPPAGVIIHDGEDPYLVVAADKGTATFSDIANGVAEDYGFWLGDAFASGGSVGYDHKVMGITARGAWEAVKRHFRELGKDIQTEPFTVVGVGDMSGDVFGNGMLLSKQTRLLAAFDHRHIFLDPDPDPATSWAERDRMFKLPRSSWDDYDKSLISKGGGVFPRTLKQIPLSPEVRAMLDLKAETVAPSELLTAILKARAELLYFGGIGGYVKAKTESHADAGDKANDAIRVNGADLRVKVVGEGANLGVTQAGRIEFAQMGAGGAGGHINTDAIDNSAGVDSSDHEVNIKILTGILERGGVLTREARNQLLPTMTDDVASHVLADNYDQTLALSLMESDAVSEVESHAQFMAALEAKGRLDRKVEGLPEAAALADRAKAGPQGGRGGLTRPELAVLLAYGKIDLFDDIVASQAPDDPWFEATLKGYFPPALGQYGDAMQQHRLRREIIATVLDNQMINICGPTFPSRLRSAAGCDTTALVVAFAAAREILGIDALWDQVSALDGKASAGGQLALYKALAYALRSLTFWLARRAFKDKSTVKQLVEAYGPSVKALSALGTSILSPFEQKAAAKRAKAYVADGAPEALAQAVAVLQPVTTAADLVDLGNASSWSVENVARLYHQVGSAFGFDRLRSAAGSFVGGDAFERLAVRRLIEDMLSEQTAITQAVLKFAANAQAGEDETSAKAAVTSWAALRTEAVRAAKRTVEDIEQAGGGWTFAKLTIANAALRGLASAS
;
A
#
# COMPACT_ATOMS: atom_id res chain seq x y z
N GLU A 1 -6.33 -32.22 7.34
CA GLU A 1 -5.50 -31.14 7.93
C GLU A 1 -4.58 -31.76 8.98
N LEU A 2 -3.31 -31.36 9.05
CA LEU A 2 -2.38 -31.84 10.09
C LEU A 2 -2.49 -30.91 11.31
N GLU A 3 -2.93 -31.42 12.47
CA GLU A 3 -3.16 -30.61 13.68
C GLU A 3 -1.85 -30.03 14.25
N ASP A 4 -0.76 -30.79 14.19
CA ASP A 4 0.54 -30.47 14.82
C ASP A 4 1.43 -29.48 14.02
N LEU A 5 0.94 -28.93 12.90
CA LEU A 5 1.72 -27.95 12.13
C LEU A 5 1.74 -26.58 12.82
N PRO A 6 2.93 -25.96 13.02
CA PRO A 6 3.02 -24.61 13.55
C PRO A 6 2.37 -23.58 12.62
N ALA A 7 1.76 -22.55 13.21
CA ALA A 7 1.19 -21.44 12.45
C ALA A 7 2.28 -20.53 11.85
N PRO A 8 2.03 -19.91 10.68
CA PRO A 8 0.85 -20.10 9.82
C PRO A 8 0.93 -21.41 9.02
N LYS A 9 -0.19 -22.11 8.87
CA LYS A 9 -0.24 -23.38 8.14
C LYS A 9 -0.22 -23.14 6.62
N PRO A 10 0.72 -23.71 5.87
CA PRO A 10 0.77 -23.55 4.42
C PRO A 10 -0.44 -24.20 3.75
N TYR A 11 -0.84 -23.67 2.59
CA TYR A 11 -1.81 -24.29 1.69
C TYR A 11 -1.30 -25.67 1.25
N ARG A 12 -0.03 -25.75 0.83
CA ARG A 12 0.65 -27.01 0.47
C ARG A 12 2.12 -26.98 0.89
N GLU A 13 2.61 -28.12 1.34
CA GLU A 13 4.04 -28.39 1.55
C GLU A 13 4.48 -29.50 0.59
N ILE A 14 5.49 -29.21 -0.22
CA ILE A 14 6.18 -30.22 -1.06
C ILE A 14 7.51 -30.54 -0.39
N TYR A 15 7.72 -31.79 -0.01
CA TYR A 15 8.98 -32.27 0.55
C TYR A 15 9.68 -33.21 -0.43
N VAL A 16 10.95 -32.94 -0.70
CA VAL A 16 11.78 -33.73 -1.61
C VAL A 16 12.97 -34.29 -0.83
N SER A 17 13.23 -35.59 -0.98
CA SER A 17 14.39 -36.25 -0.40
C SER A 17 15.05 -37.17 -1.43
N ALA A 18 16.34 -36.96 -1.63
CA ALA A 18 17.20 -37.78 -2.49
C ALA A 18 18.57 -37.99 -1.80
N PRO A 19 19.44 -38.91 -2.24
CA PRO A 19 20.71 -39.18 -1.56
C PRO A 19 21.61 -37.96 -1.31
N HIS A 20 21.56 -36.94 -2.17
CA HIS A 20 22.39 -35.73 -2.08
C HIS A 20 21.63 -34.45 -1.74
N VAL A 21 20.30 -34.46 -1.60
CA VAL A 21 19.52 -33.28 -1.25
C VAL A 21 18.29 -33.62 -0.40
N GLU A 22 17.99 -32.75 0.55
CA GLU A 22 16.66 -32.66 1.17
C GLU A 22 16.14 -31.24 0.97
N GLY A 23 14.85 -31.07 0.75
CA GLY A 23 14.29 -29.75 0.55
C GLY A 23 12.80 -29.70 0.79
N VAL A 24 12.30 -28.49 1.03
CA VAL A 24 10.89 -28.22 1.25
C VAL A 24 10.49 -26.99 0.44
N HIS A 25 9.27 -26.98 -0.10
CA HIS A 25 8.63 -25.81 -0.69
C HIS A 25 7.24 -25.62 -0.07
N LEU A 26 7.03 -24.47 0.55
CA LEU A 26 5.80 -24.08 1.24
C LEU A 26 5.06 -23.03 0.39
N ARG A 27 3.78 -23.25 0.11
CA ARG A 27 2.90 -22.32 -0.62
C ARG A 27 1.69 -21.94 0.23
N PHE A 28 1.19 -20.72 0.08
CA PHE A 28 -0.03 -20.25 0.76
C PHE A 28 -1.22 -20.02 -0.17
N GLY A 29 -1.11 -20.47 -1.43
CA GLY A 29 -2.20 -20.45 -2.38
C GLY A 29 -1.83 -21.13 -3.70
N PRO A 30 -2.81 -21.27 -4.61
CA PRO A 30 -2.62 -21.89 -5.92
C PRO A 30 -1.71 -21.05 -6.83
N VAL A 31 -1.80 -19.72 -6.76
CA VAL A 31 -0.87 -18.82 -7.47
C VAL A 31 0.08 -18.23 -6.43
N ALA A 32 1.25 -18.85 -6.26
CA ALA A 32 2.20 -18.47 -5.21
C ALA A 32 3.62 -18.35 -5.75
N ARG A 33 4.41 -17.48 -5.12
CA ARG A 33 5.80 -17.22 -5.52
C ARG A 33 6.70 -16.88 -4.35
N GLY A 34 7.94 -17.36 -4.44
CA GLY A 34 9.02 -16.91 -3.59
C GLY A 34 10.32 -17.66 -3.79
N GLY A 35 11.34 -17.16 -3.10
CA GLY A 35 12.72 -17.59 -3.30
C GLY A 35 13.03 -18.99 -2.78
N LEU A 36 13.97 -19.68 -3.44
CA LEU A 36 14.54 -20.95 -3.00
C LEU A 36 15.89 -20.73 -2.33
N ARG A 37 15.96 -20.96 -1.01
CA ARG A 37 17.19 -20.78 -0.23
C ARG A 37 18.08 -22.02 -0.28
N TRP A 38 19.37 -21.83 -0.53
CA TRP A 38 20.36 -22.83 -0.15
C TRP A 38 20.63 -22.69 1.35
N SER A 39 20.15 -23.67 2.12
CA SER A 39 20.34 -23.72 3.57
C SER A 39 21.59 -24.51 3.93
N ASP A 40 22.32 -24.02 4.93
CA ASP A 40 23.40 -24.73 5.63
C ASP A 40 22.90 -25.42 6.92
N ARG A 41 21.59 -25.34 7.20
CA ARG A 41 20.96 -25.79 8.44
C ARG A 41 20.35 -27.18 8.31
N ARG A 42 21.16 -28.23 8.47
CA ARG A 42 20.70 -29.63 8.34
C ARG A 42 19.46 -29.96 9.18
N ASP A 43 19.45 -29.58 10.46
CA ASP A 43 18.49 -30.09 11.42
C ASP A 43 17.19 -29.25 11.51
N ASP A 44 17.20 -28.01 11.01
CA ASP A 44 16.07 -27.09 11.15
C ASP A 44 15.81 -26.16 9.95
N PHE A 45 16.28 -26.51 8.74
CA PHE A 45 15.94 -25.75 7.52
C PHE A 45 14.43 -25.66 7.26
N ARG A 46 13.63 -26.67 7.64
CA ARG A 46 12.16 -26.59 7.53
C ARG A 46 11.59 -25.43 8.34
N THR A 47 12.04 -25.27 9.59
CA THR A 47 11.66 -24.15 10.46
C THR A 47 12.18 -22.82 9.90
N GLU A 48 13.38 -22.81 9.33
CA GLU A 48 13.92 -21.64 8.62
C GLU A 48 12.99 -21.22 7.47
N VAL A 49 12.61 -22.15 6.59
CA VAL A 49 11.75 -21.87 5.43
C VAL A 49 10.36 -21.40 5.88
N LEU A 50 9.80 -21.99 6.93
CA LEU A 50 8.54 -21.53 7.52
C LEU A 50 8.63 -20.11 8.08
N GLY A 51 9.74 -19.75 8.74
CA GLY A 51 9.95 -18.37 9.19
C GLY A 51 10.05 -17.37 8.04
N LEU A 52 10.69 -17.77 6.93
CA LEU A 52 10.86 -16.91 5.76
C LEU A 52 9.57 -16.69 4.96
N VAL A 53 8.73 -17.72 4.81
CA VAL A 53 7.47 -17.59 4.06
C VAL A 53 6.48 -16.65 4.75
N LYS A 54 6.51 -16.58 6.09
CA LYS A 54 5.71 -15.61 6.85
C LYS A 54 5.98 -14.17 6.41
N ALA A 55 7.25 -13.76 6.37
CA ALA A 55 7.61 -12.41 5.90
C ALA A 55 7.24 -12.20 4.42
N GLN A 56 7.25 -13.27 3.62
CA GLN A 56 6.89 -13.21 2.21
C GLN A 56 5.40 -12.94 1.97
N GLN A 57 4.50 -13.37 2.87
CA GLN A 57 3.06 -13.13 2.71
C GLN A 57 2.72 -11.65 2.70
N VAL A 58 3.19 -10.91 3.70
CA VAL A 58 2.97 -9.45 3.82
C VAL A 58 3.67 -8.72 2.66
N LYS A 59 4.87 -9.17 2.27
CA LYS A 59 5.63 -8.57 1.17
C LYS A 59 4.96 -8.76 -0.20
N ASN A 60 4.27 -9.87 -0.41
CA ASN A 60 3.58 -10.14 -1.67
C ASN A 60 2.19 -9.49 -1.76
N ALA A 61 1.74 -8.75 -0.75
CA ALA A 61 0.41 -8.15 -0.75
C ALA A 61 0.19 -7.10 -1.86
N VAL A 62 1.27 -6.61 -2.51
CA VAL A 62 1.18 -5.65 -3.63
C VAL A 62 1.12 -6.33 -5.00
N ILE A 63 1.42 -7.63 -5.11
CA ILE A 63 1.55 -8.35 -6.39
C ILE A 63 0.49 -9.43 -6.58
N VAL A 64 0.49 -10.05 -7.76
CA VAL A 64 -0.43 -11.14 -8.13
C VAL A 64 -0.29 -12.41 -7.27
N PRO A 65 0.89 -13.04 -7.16
CA PRO A 65 1.02 -14.30 -6.44
C PRO A 65 1.14 -14.11 -4.93
N VAL A 66 0.43 -14.93 -4.15
CA VAL A 66 0.64 -15.00 -2.69
C VAL A 66 2.03 -15.56 -2.35
N GLY A 67 2.40 -15.51 -1.06
CA GLY A 67 3.71 -15.96 -0.60
C GLY A 67 3.96 -17.46 -0.79
N SER A 68 5.13 -17.81 -1.34
CA SER A 68 5.74 -19.13 -1.17
C SER A 68 7.19 -19.00 -0.69
N LYS A 69 7.78 -20.10 -0.23
CA LYS A 69 9.22 -20.17 0.04
C LYS A 69 9.68 -21.60 -0.06
N GLY A 70 10.85 -21.81 -0.63
CA GLY A 70 11.52 -23.10 -0.53
C GLY A 70 12.90 -23.00 0.06
N GLY A 71 13.41 -24.13 0.49
CA GLY A 71 14.79 -24.28 0.92
C GLY A 71 15.27 -25.69 0.70
N PHE A 72 16.52 -25.83 0.31
CA PHE A 72 17.17 -27.12 0.10
C PHE A 72 18.52 -27.16 0.83
N PHE A 73 18.87 -28.36 1.30
CA PHE A 73 20.09 -28.70 1.99
C PHE A 73 20.89 -29.71 1.16
N PRO A 74 22.02 -29.31 0.55
CA PRO A 74 22.93 -30.24 -0.12
C PRO A 74 23.66 -31.12 0.90
N LYS A 75 23.42 -32.43 0.86
CA LYS A 75 23.95 -33.39 1.85
C LYS A 75 25.43 -33.74 1.66
N ASN A 76 25.94 -33.57 0.45
CA ASN A 76 27.24 -34.11 0.03
C ASN A 76 28.26 -33.01 -0.35
N LEU A 77 28.16 -31.82 0.24
CA LEU A 77 29.15 -30.76 -0.01
C LEU A 77 30.58 -31.26 0.33
N PRO A 78 31.56 -31.07 -0.59
CA PRO A 78 32.91 -31.57 -0.39
C PRO A 78 33.60 -30.83 0.76
N ARG A 79 34.01 -31.56 1.80
CA ARG A 79 34.74 -30.99 2.95
C ARG A 79 36.13 -30.56 2.49
N GLY A 80 36.44 -29.26 2.61
CA GLY A 80 37.72 -28.69 2.17
C GLY A 80 37.88 -28.61 0.64
N GLY A 81 36.79 -28.82 -0.12
CA GLY A 81 36.77 -28.55 -1.55
C GLY A 81 36.96 -27.05 -1.85
N ASP A 82 37.43 -26.75 -3.04
CA ASP A 82 37.45 -25.36 -3.51
C ASP A 82 36.01 -24.84 -3.74
N ARG A 83 35.90 -23.54 -3.96
CA ARG A 83 34.61 -22.87 -4.15
C ARG A 83 33.81 -23.46 -5.32
N ASP A 84 34.49 -23.87 -6.38
CA ASP A 84 33.86 -24.37 -7.59
C ASP A 84 33.27 -25.77 -7.37
N ALA A 85 33.97 -26.65 -6.66
CA ALA A 85 33.45 -27.97 -6.28
C ALA A 85 32.24 -27.86 -5.33
N ILE A 86 32.28 -26.93 -4.38
CA ILE A 86 31.15 -26.65 -3.47
C ILE A 86 29.93 -26.15 -4.27
N GLN A 87 30.16 -25.20 -5.19
CA GLN A 87 29.10 -24.64 -6.03
C GLN A 87 28.50 -25.68 -6.98
N ALA A 88 29.33 -26.55 -7.59
CA ALA A 88 28.88 -27.61 -8.48
C ALA A 88 27.95 -28.60 -7.77
N GLU A 89 28.30 -29.02 -6.55
CA GLU A 89 27.42 -29.92 -5.77
C GLU A 89 26.12 -29.23 -5.36
N ALA A 90 26.17 -27.95 -5.00
CA ALA A 90 24.97 -27.18 -4.70
C ALA A 90 24.04 -27.05 -5.92
N ILE A 91 24.60 -26.82 -7.11
CA ILE A 91 23.84 -26.81 -8.38
C ILE A 91 23.22 -28.18 -8.64
N ARG A 92 23.96 -29.28 -8.41
CA ARG A 92 23.43 -30.64 -8.56
C ARG A 92 22.24 -30.89 -7.62
N ALA A 93 22.38 -30.54 -6.35
CA ALA A 93 21.31 -30.65 -5.36
C ALA A 93 20.10 -29.80 -5.75
N TYR A 94 20.33 -28.56 -6.21
CA TYR A 94 19.29 -27.64 -6.65
C TYR A 94 18.49 -28.19 -7.84
N LYS A 95 19.17 -28.70 -8.88
CA LYS A 95 18.52 -29.32 -10.04
C LYS A 95 17.64 -30.51 -9.65
N THR A 96 18.13 -31.39 -8.78
CA THR A 96 17.34 -32.52 -8.27
C THR A 96 16.14 -32.07 -7.45
N PHE A 97 16.30 -31.03 -6.62
CA PHE A 97 15.19 -30.47 -5.87
C PHE A 97 14.10 -29.95 -6.80
N LEU A 98 14.45 -29.13 -7.81
CA LEU A 98 13.51 -28.62 -8.81
C LEU A 98 12.83 -29.74 -9.61
N SER A 99 13.60 -30.76 -10.02
CA SER A 99 13.07 -31.94 -10.71
C SER A 99 11.96 -32.61 -9.87
N GLY A 100 12.23 -32.82 -8.58
CA GLY A 100 11.24 -33.40 -7.66
C GLY A 100 10.01 -32.52 -7.41
N LEU A 101 10.11 -31.19 -7.55
CA LEU A 101 8.93 -30.31 -7.53
C LEU A 101 8.10 -30.50 -8.81
N LEU A 102 8.75 -30.54 -9.97
CA LEU A 102 8.08 -30.69 -11.27
C LEU A 102 7.51 -32.09 -11.50
N ASP A 103 8.10 -33.13 -10.93
CA ASP A 103 7.62 -34.52 -11.02
C ASP A 103 6.20 -34.71 -10.44
N ILE A 104 5.72 -33.79 -9.61
CA ILE A 104 4.38 -33.83 -8.99
C ILE A 104 3.48 -32.63 -9.33
N THR A 105 3.98 -31.68 -10.12
CA THR A 105 3.23 -30.46 -10.48
C THR A 105 2.57 -30.65 -11.84
N ASP A 106 1.29 -30.31 -11.96
CA ASP A 106 0.59 -30.43 -13.25
C ASP A 106 1.23 -29.52 -14.31
N ASN A 107 1.15 -29.90 -15.58
CA ASN A 107 1.63 -29.08 -16.68
C ASN A 107 0.46 -28.56 -17.53
N ILE A 108 0.74 -27.68 -18.49
CA ILE A 108 -0.23 -27.22 -19.49
C ILE A 108 0.30 -27.57 -20.87
N ASP A 109 -0.52 -28.27 -21.66
CA ASP A 109 -0.16 -28.65 -23.02
C ASP A 109 -0.38 -27.51 -24.04
N ALA A 110 -0.04 -27.78 -25.30
CA ALA A 110 -0.20 -26.83 -26.39
C ALA A 110 -1.67 -26.46 -26.69
N ASP A 111 -2.63 -27.30 -26.29
CA ASP A 111 -4.07 -27.06 -26.42
C ASP A 111 -4.64 -26.32 -25.19
N ASN A 112 -3.77 -25.85 -24.30
CA ASN A 112 -4.10 -25.17 -23.04
C ASN A 112 -4.90 -26.05 -22.06
N ARG A 113 -4.74 -27.38 -22.13
CA ARG A 113 -5.31 -28.34 -21.17
C ARG A 113 -4.31 -28.65 -20.07
N ILE A 114 -4.83 -28.86 -18.86
CA ILE A 114 -4.01 -29.24 -17.72
C ILE A 114 -3.73 -30.75 -17.81
N VAL A 115 -2.46 -31.11 -17.70
CA VAL A 115 -1.98 -32.48 -17.85
C VAL A 115 -1.17 -32.87 -16.62
N PRO A 116 -1.62 -33.83 -15.81
CA PRO A 116 -0.87 -34.27 -14.64
C PRO A 116 0.37 -35.09 -15.02
N PRO A 117 1.42 -35.12 -14.18
CA PRO A 117 2.60 -35.94 -14.43
C PRO A 117 2.26 -37.43 -14.43
N ALA A 118 3.01 -38.19 -15.21
CA ALA A 118 2.80 -39.64 -15.34
C ALA A 118 3.00 -40.34 -13.99
N GLY A 119 2.01 -41.15 -13.58
CA GLY A 119 2.08 -41.93 -12.33
C GLY A 119 1.71 -41.17 -11.06
N VAL A 120 1.28 -39.91 -11.16
CA VAL A 120 0.77 -39.12 -10.03
C VAL A 120 -0.74 -39.35 -9.85
N ILE A 121 -1.17 -39.59 -8.61
CA ILE A 121 -2.59 -39.69 -8.24
C ILE A 121 -3.00 -38.38 -7.57
N ILE A 122 -3.95 -37.69 -8.17
CA ILE A 122 -4.43 -36.38 -7.72
C ILE A 122 -5.58 -36.57 -6.71
N HIS A 123 -5.46 -35.92 -5.55
CA HIS A 123 -6.48 -35.96 -4.49
C HIS A 123 -7.13 -34.61 -4.19
N ASP A 124 -6.51 -33.51 -4.62
CA ASP A 124 -6.76 -32.15 -4.14
C ASP A 124 -6.91 -31.10 -5.27
N GLY A 125 -7.15 -31.56 -6.50
CA GLY A 125 -7.45 -30.75 -7.68
C GLY A 125 -6.22 -30.38 -8.51
N GLU A 126 -6.48 -29.73 -9.65
CA GLU A 126 -5.47 -29.28 -10.60
C GLU A 126 -4.56 -28.18 -10.00
N ASP A 127 -3.26 -28.27 -10.22
CA ASP A 127 -2.25 -27.33 -9.73
C ASP A 127 -1.08 -27.15 -10.69
N PRO A 128 -1.28 -26.44 -11.82
CA PRO A 128 -0.25 -26.29 -12.83
C PRO A 128 0.68 -25.10 -12.61
N TYR A 129 0.47 -24.30 -11.56
CA TYR A 129 1.21 -23.06 -11.35
C TYR A 129 2.30 -23.23 -10.29
N LEU A 130 3.56 -23.22 -10.73
CA LEU A 130 4.73 -23.24 -9.85
C LEU A 130 5.77 -22.25 -10.39
N VAL A 131 6.01 -21.18 -9.64
CA VAL A 131 7.06 -20.19 -9.93
C VAL A 131 8.03 -20.13 -8.77
N VAL A 132 9.32 -20.11 -9.08
CA VAL A 132 10.41 -20.02 -8.10
C VAL A 132 11.16 -18.70 -8.29
N ALA A 133 11.90 -18.27 -7.27
CA ALA A 133 12.81 -17.13 -7.39
C ALA A 133 14.15 -17.44 -6.72
N ALA A 134 15.13 -16.57 -6.96
CA ALA A 134 16.39 -16.63 -6.24
C ALA A 134 16.25 -16.16 -4.77
N ASP A 135 17.09 -16.70 -3.89
CA ASP A 135 17.27 -16.27 -2.50
C ASP A 135 18.77 -16.38 -2.12
N LYS A 136 19.08 -16.32 -0.82
CA LYS A 136 20.42 -16.52 -0.30
C LYS A 136 21.00 -17.85 -0.80
N GLY A 137 22.18 -17.75 -1.43
CA GLY A 137 22.92 -18.87 -1.99
C GLY A 137 22.49 -19.29 -3.41
N THR A 138 21.41 -18.72 -3.95
CA THR A 138 20.88 -19.06 -5.30
C THR A 138 20.73 -17.83 -6.21
N ALA A 139 21.35 -16.70 -5.86
CA ALA A 139 21.25 -15.43 -6.59
C ALA A 139 21.49 -15.53 -8.11
N THR A 140 22.33 -16.47 -8.57
CA THR A 140 22.67 -16.66 -9.99
C THR A 140 22.02 -17.91 -10.59
N PHE A 141 21.04 -18.53 -9.92
CA PHE A 141 20.51 -19.85 -10.29
C PHE A 141 19.21 -19.79 -11.11
N SER A 142 18.65 -18.60 -11.38
CA SER A 142 17.39 -18.48 -12.13
C SER A 142 17.46 -19.11 -13.53
N ASP A 143 18.56 -18.91 -14.27
CA ASP A 143 18.76 -19.55 -15.58
C ASP A 143 18.85 -21.08 -15.48
N ILE A 144 19.42 -21.59 -14.38
CA ILE A 144 19.48 -23.03 -14.13
C ILE A 144 18.07 -23.58 -13.90
N ALA A 145 17.22 -22.85 -13.15
CA ALA A 145 15.85 -23.23 -12.90
C ALA A 145 15.00 -23.22 -14.17
N ASN A 146 15.13 -22.16 -14.97
CA ASN A 146 14.45 -22.03 -16.27
C ASN A 146 14.86 -23.16 -17.23
N GLY A 147 16.15 -23.49 -17.30
CA GLY A 147 16.61 -24.62 -18.11
C GLY A 147 16.02 -25.97 -17.68
N VAL A 148 15.90 -26.22 -16.36
CA VAL A 148 15.23 -27.44 -15.86
C VAL A 148 13.75 -27.46 -16.24
N ALA A 149 13.04 -26.32 -16.13
CA ALA A 149 11.65 -26.24 -16.55
C ALA A 149 11.48 -26.47 -18.07
N GLU A 150 12.38 -25.95 -18.89
CA GLU A 150 12.39 -26.19 -20.34
C GLU A 150 12.67 -27.65 -20.70
N ASP A 151 13.61 -28.31 -20.00
CA ASP A 151 13.89 -29.75 -20.16
C ASP A 151 12.66 -30.62 -19.86
N TYR A 152 11.84 -30.19 -18.90
CA TYR A 152 10.55 -30.83 -18.55
C TYR A 152 9.41 -30.51 -19.53
N GLY A 153 9.62 -29.59 -20.48
CA GLY A 153 8.55 -29.04 -21.31
C GLY A 153 7.48 -28.33 -20.48
N PHE A 154 7.85 -27.79 -19.31
CA PHE A 154 6.92 -27.10 -18.43
C PHE A 154 6.44 -25.79 -19.06
N TRP A 155 5.14 -25.55 -19.04
CA TRP A 155 4.49 -24.49 -19.84
C TRP A 155 4.98 -23.06 -19.57
N LEU A 156 5.51 -22.81 -18.38
CA LEU A 156 6.11 -21.52 -18.01
C LEU A 156 7.46 -21.29 -18.69
N GLY A 157 8.20 -22.34 -19.07
CA GLY A 157 9.53 -22.23 -19.68
C GLY A 157 10.43 -21.28 -18.89
N ASP A 158 10.91 -20.22 -19.54
CA ASP A 158 11.78 -19.19 -18.93
C ASP A 158 11.07 -18.14 -18.05
N ALA A 159 9.76 -18.30 -17.84
CA ALA A 159 8.98 -17.62 -16.81
C ALA A 159 8.95 -18.39 -15.48
N PHE A 160 9.48 -19.62 -15.43
CA PHE A 160 9.47 -20.45 -14.23
C PHE A 160 10.25 -19.82 -13.07
N ALA A 161 11.34 -19.12 -13.38
CA ALA A 161 12.14 -18.34 -12.45
C ALA A 161 12.41 -16.92 -12.96
N SER A 162 12.14 -15.93 -12.11
CA SER A 162 12.45 -14.52 -12.39
C SER A 162 13.90 -14.15 -12.09
N GLY A 163 14.39 -13.06 -12.69
CA GLY A 163 15.75 -12.55 -12.46
C GLY A 163 16.86 -13.39 -13.14
N GLY A 164 16.52 -14.07 -14.23
CA GLY A 164 17.50 -14.73 -15.11
C GLY A 164 18.24 -13.73 -16.02
N SER A 165 19.16 -14.23 -16.85
CA SER A 165 19.91 -13.42 -17.82
C SER A 165 19.04 -12.78 -18.91
N VAL A 166 17.85 -13.33 -19.13
CA VAL A 166 16.80 -12.79 -19.99
C VAL A 166 15.65 -12.33 -19.10
N GLY A 167 15.67 -11.06 -18.69
CA GLY A 167 14.75 -10.48 -17.72
C GLY A 167 15.17 -9.06 -17.33
N TYR A 168 14.70 -8.57 -16.17
CA TYR A 168 15.09 -7.26 -15.66
C TYR A 168 16.13 -7.41 -14.56
N ASP A 169 17.34 -6.88 -14.78
CA ASP A 169 18.40 -6.89 -13.77
C ASP A 169 18.11 -5.83 -12.70
N HIS A 170 17.72 -6.27 -11.51
CA HIS A 170 17.33 -5.40 -10.41
C HIS A 170 18.46 -4.48 -9.93
N LYS A 171 19.73 -4.90 -10.08
CA LYS A 171 20.89 -4.10 -9.67
C LYS A 171 21.19 -3.01 -10.68
N VAL A 172 21.16 -3.34 -11.96
CA VAL A 172 21.34 -2.37 -13.05
C VAL A 172 20.20 -1.35 -13.05
N MET A 173 18.97 -1.81 -12.86
CA MET A 173 17.78 -0.97 -12.74
C MET A 173 17.73 -0.18 -11.42
N GLY A 174 18.42 -0.68 -10.39
CA GLY A 174 18.44 -0.14 -9.03
C GLY A 174 17.06 -0.15 -8.35
N ILE A 175 16.16 -1.02 -8.80
CA ILE A 175 14.71 -0.87 -8.56
C ILE A 175 14.35 -0.99 -7.07
N THR A 176 14.96 -1.93 -6.35
CA THR A 176 14.77 -2.09 -4.90
C THR A 176 15.19 -0.85 -4.12
N ALA A 177 16.34 -0.27 -4.46
CA ALA A 177 16.84 0.94 -3.82
C ALA A 177 15.96 2.16 -4.16
N ARG A 178 15.53 2.28 -5.43
CA ARG A 178 14.62 3.34 -5.90
C ARG A 178 13.28 3.28 -5.16
N GLY A 179 12.69 2.10 -5.01
CA GLY A 179 11.46 1.90 -4.24
C GLY A 179 11.59 2.33 -2.78
N ALA A 180 12.66 1.89 -2.11
CA ALA A 180 12.91 2.28 -0.72
C ALA A 180 13.13 3.79 -0.59
N TRP A 181 13.72 4.40 -1.62
CA TRP A 181 13.95 5.83 -1.66
C TRP A 181 12.66 6.64 -1.84
N GLU A 182 11.61 6.10 -2.47
CA GLU A 182 10.29 6.76 -2.50
C GLU A 182 9.72 6.92 -1.08
N ALA A 183 9.84 5.88 -0.25
CA ALA A 183 9.45 5.94 1.17
C ALA A 183 10.29 6.97 1.95
N VAL A 184 11.61 6.96 1.76
CA VAL A 184 12.52 7.93 2.40
C VAL A 184 12.16 9.36 1.99
N LYS A 185 11.95 9.63 0.69
CA LYS A 185 11.50 10.94 0.20
C LYS A 185 10.19 11.37 0.84
N ARG A 186 9.22 10.46 1.01
CA ARG A 186 7.94 10.79 1.66
C ARG A 186 8.14 11.19 3.11
N HIS A 187 8.91 10.44 3.89
CA HIS A 187 9.20 10.80 5.28
C HIS A 187 9.85 12.18 5.41
N PHE A 188 10.85 12.48 4.57
CA PHE A 188 11.51 13.79 4.61
C PHE A 188 10.60 14.93 4.14
N ARG A 189 9.77 14.71 3.11
CA ARG A 189 8.77 15.71 2.67
C ARG A 189 7.77 16.03 3.78
N GLU A 190 7.34 15.02 4.54
CA GLU A 190 6.44 15.21 5.70
C GLU A 190 7.14 15.94 6.87
N LEU A 191 8.46 15.89 6.94
CA LEU A 191 9.29 16.70 7.84
C LEU A 191 9.64 18.09 7.27
N GLY A 192 9.14 18.43 6.07
CA GLY A 192 9.36 19.72 5.42
C GLY A 192 10.75 19.90 4.82
N LYS A 193 11.43 18.81 4.43
CA LYS A 193 12.77 18.85 3.83
C LYS A 193 12.82 18.08 2.51
N ASP A 194 13.42 18.66 1.48
CA ASP A 194 13.65 17.99 0.20
C ASP A 194 15.09 17.49 0.10
N ILE A 195 15.28 16.19 0.34
CA ILE A 195 16.59 15.52 0.29
C ILE A 195 17.17 15.38 -1.13
N GLN A 196 16.46 15.80 -2.17
CA GLN A 196 17.00 15.87 -3.53
C GLN A 196 17.73 17.19 -3.80
N THR A 197 17.39 18.25 -3.08
CA THR A 197 17.94 19.59 -3.27
C THR A 197 18.69 20.13 -2.04
N GLU A 198 18.41 19.60 -0.85
CA GLU A 198 19.01 20.03 0.41
C GLU A 198 19.96 18.97 1.02
N PRO A 199 21.19 19.34 1.46
CA PRO A 199 22.10 18.45 2.16
C PRO A 199 21.51 17.81 3.41
N PHE A 200 21.76 16.51 3.60
CA PHE A 200 21.27 15.75 4.76
C PHE A 200 22.27 14.68 5.19
N THR A 201 22.31 14.37 6.49
CA THR A 201 23.27 13.42 7.06
C THR A 201 22.74 11.99 7.08
N VAL A 202 23.61 11.04 6.72
CA VAL A 202 23.27 9.62 6.61
C VAL A 202 24.27 8.78 7.39
N VAL A 203 23.78 7.78 8.10
CA VAL A 203 24.55 6.60 8.51
C VAL A 203 23.91 5.36 7.90
N GLY A 204 24.66 4.29 7.70
CA GLY A 204 24.06 3.11 7.09
C GLY A 204 24.83 1.81 7.21
N VAL A 205 24.17 0.75 6.76
CA VAL A 205 24.71 -0.61 6.76
C VAL A 205 24.78 -1.12 5.32
N GLY A 206 25.99 -1.39 4.86
CA GLY A 206 26.29 -1.81 3.49
C GLY A 206 27.58 -1.19 2.95
N ASP A 207 27.82 -1.41 1.66
CA ASP A 207 28.93 -0.82 0.91
C ASP A 207 28.53 -0.50 -0.54
N MET A 208 29.38 0.23 -1.25
CA MET A 208 29.13 0.66 -2.64
C MET A 208 29.11 -0.49 -3.66
N SER A 209 29.51 -1.71 -3.31
CA SER A 209 29.39 -2.87 -4.22
C SER A 209 28.01 -3.52 -4.14
N GLY A 210 27.29 -3.30 -3.04
CA GLY A 210 25.95 -3.83 -2.80
C GLY A 210 24.90 -3.20 -3.71
N ASP A 211 23.94 -4.02 -4.16
CA ASP A 211 22.81 -3.57 -4.98
C ASP A 211 22.03 -2.46 -4.28
N VAL A 212 21.48 -2.75 -3.11
CA VAL A 212 20.60 -1.80 -2.40
C VAL A 212 21.38 -0.60 -1.85
N PHE A 213 22.48 -0.85 -1.12
CA PHE A 213 23.24 0.23 -0.50
C PHE A 213 23.90 1.15 -1.54
N GLY A 214 24.57 0.56 -2.54
CA GLY A 214 25.29 1.29 -3.57
C GLY A 214 24.35 2.16 -4.39
N ASN A 215 23.26 1.59 -4.90
CA ASN A 215 22.24 2.37 -5.61
C ASN A 215 21.64 3.45 -4.70
N GLY A 216 21.23 3.10 -3.48
CA GLY A 216 20.60 4.02 -2.53
C GLY A 216 21.46 5.26 -2.21
N MET A 217 22.76 5.09 -2.00
CA MET A 217 23.69 6.19 -1.72
C MET A 217 24.03 7.07 -2.94
N LEU A 218 23.51 6.72 -4.13
CA LEU A 218 23.65 7.50 -5.37
C LEU A 218 22.36 8.22 -5.77
N LEU A 219 21.20 7.90 -5.16
CA LEU A 219 19.90 8.51 -5.45
C LEU A 219 19.75 9.96 -4.98
N SER A 220 20.73 10.51 -4.27
CA SER A 220 20.84 11.95 -4.02
C SER A 220 22.29 12.42 -4.01
N LYS A 221 22.55 13.51 -4.73
CA LYS A 221 23.84 14.24 -4.68
C LYS A 221 24.02 15.05 -3.39
N GLN A 222 22.96 15.16 -2.57
CA GLN A 222 22.94 15.91 -1.32
C GLN A 222 23.30 15.05 -0.11
N THR A 223 23.56 13.76 -0.31
CA THR A 223 23.90 12.81 0.76
C THR A 223 25.27 13.13 1.38
N ARG A 224 25.26 13.44 2.68
CA ARG A 224 26.43 13.50 3.56
C ARG A 224 26.54 12.20 4.34
N LEU A 225 27.22 11.20 3.77
CA LEU A 225 27.41 9.90 4.40
C LEU A 225 28.48 9.98 5.50
N LEU A 226 28.03 10.03 6.75
CA LEU A 226 28.90 10.22 7.92
C LEU A 226 29.62 8.92 8.33
N ALA A 227 28.90 7.81 8.27
CA ALA A 227 29.46 6.51 8.60
C ALA A 227 28.70 5.38 7.90
N ALA A 228 29.42 4.34 7.52
CA ALA A 228 28.84 3.11 7.01
C ALA A 228 29.67 1.90 7.41
N PHE A 229 29.07 0.72 7.43
CA PHE A 229 29.83 -0.51 7.65
C PHE A 229 29.23 -1.70 6.92
N ASP A 230 30.10 -2.62 6.53
CA ASP A 230 29.72 -3.93 5.97
C ASP A 230 30.34 -5.05 6.84
N HIS A 231 30.43 -6.27 6.29
CA HIS A 231 31.07 -7.39 6.97
C HIS A 231 32.61 -7.26 7.07
N ARG A 232 33.23 -6.33 6.34
CA ARG A 232 34.69 -6.19 6.19
C ARG A 232 35.23 -4.95 6.89
N HIS A 233 34.59 -3.80 6.69
CA HIS A 233 35.13 -2.47 6.98
C HIS A 233 34.11 -1.56 7.67
N ILE A 234 34.65 -0.51 8.29
CA ILE A 234 33.93 0.61 8.87
C ILE A 234 34.46 1.88 8.18
N PHE A 235 33.59 2.59 7.48
CA PHE A 235 33.83 3.88 6.84
C PHE A 235 33.37 5.00 7.76
N LEU A 236 34.21 6.03 7.95
CA LEU A 236 33.94 7.22 8.77
C LEU A 236 34.37 8.47 8.02
N ASP A 237 33.46 9.44 7.90
CA ASP A 237 33.73 10.75 7.32
C ASP A 237 33.01 11.83 8.16
N PRO A 238 33.71 12.55 9.05
CA PRO A 238 33.10 13.52 9.96
C PRO A 238 32.36 14.70 9.30
N ASP A 239 32.82 15.14 8.14
CA ASP A 239 32.29 16.30 7.42
C ASP A 239 32.42 16.13 5.89
N PRO A 240 31.68 15.18 5.28
CA PRO A 240 31.79 14.90 3.86
C PRO A 240 31.23 16.07 3.04
N ASP A 241 31.98 16.48 2.01
CA ASP A 241 31.47 17.34 0.94
C ASP A 241 30.52 16.53 0.03
N PRO A 242 29.24 16.94 -0.14
CA PRO A 242 28.27 16.15 -0.91
C PRO A 242 28.70 15.87 -2.34
N ALA A 243 29.24 16.88 -3.05
CA ALA A 243 29.57 16.76 -4.46
C ALA A 243 30.77 15.82 -4.68
N THR A 244 31.86 16.04 -3.93
CA THR A 244 33.10 15.26 -4.04
C THR A 244 32.88 13.83 -3.58
N SER A 245 32.22 13.64 -2.43
CA SER A 245 31.96 12.30 -1.89
C SER A 245 30.97 11.51 -2.75
N TRP A 246 29.99 12.14 -3.40
CA TRP A 246 29.09 11.46 -4.34
C TRP A 246 29.84 10.97 -5.57
N ALA A 247 30.71 11.81 -6.15
CA ALA A 247 31.50 11.42 -7.31
C ALA A 247 32.41 10.22 -7.01
N GLU A 248 32.98 10.18 -5.80
CA GLU A 248 33.81 9.05 -5.36
C GLU A 248 32.99 7.78 -5.13
N ARG A 249 31.81 7.89 -4.49
CA ARG A 249 30.88 6.76 -4.37
C ARG A 249 30.46 6.21 -5.74
N ASP A 250 30.17 7.07 -6.71
CA ASP A 250 29.82 6.67 -8.08
C ASP A 250 30.98 5.95 -8.79
N ARG A 251 32.22 6.45 -8.62
CA ARG A 251 33.42 5.76 -9.11
C ARG A 251 33.53 4.36 -8.53
N MET A 252 33.36 4.21 -7.21
CA MET A 252 33.44 2.91 -6.53
C MET A 252 32.34 1.94 -6.95
N PHE A 253 31.12 2.44 -7.18
CA PHE A 253 29.98 1.63 -7.63
C PHE A 253 30.22 1.01 -9.01
N LYS A 254 30.92 1.73 -9.89
CA LYS A 254 31.27 1.29 -11.25
C LYS A 254 32.46 0.33 -11.33
N LEU A 255 33.16 0.09 -10.22
CA LEU A 255 34.25 -0.90 -10.21
C LEU A 255 33.67 -2.33 -10.32
N PRO A 256 34.35 -3.24 -11.05
CA PRO A 256 33.92 -4.64 -11.15
C PRO A 256 33.80 -5.34 -9.79
N ARG A 257 34.65 -4.94 -8.84
CA ARG A 257 34.60 -5.31 -7.42
C ARG A 257 35.05 -4.11 -6.60
N SER A 258 34.36 -3.84 -5.50
CA SER A 258 34.74 -2.77 -4.58
C SER A 258 34.44 -3.12 -3.13
N SER A 259 35.04 -2.35 -2.25
CA SER A 259 34.90 -2.35 -0.80
C SER A 259 35.19 -0.94 -0.29
N TRP A 260 34.87 -0.65 0.97
CA TRP A 260 35.23 0.65 1.54
C TRP A 260 36.73 0.98 1.48
N ASP A 261 37.63 -0.02 1.44
CA ASP A 261 39.07 0.23 1.34
C ASP A 261 39.51 0.77 -0.03
N ASP A 262 38.65 0.63 -1.06
CA ASP A 262 38.86 1.21 -2.39
C ASP A 262 38.49 2.70 -2.45
N TYR A 263 37.92 3.29 -1.39
CA TYR A 263 37.60 4.71 -1.30
C TYR A 263 38.90 5.54 -1.25
N ASP A 264 38.99 6.60 -2.06
CA ASP A 264 40.13 7.51 -2.03
C ASP A 264 40.18 8.26 -0.69
N LYS A 265 41.09 7.81 0.19
CA LYS A 265 41.27 8.32 1.55
C LYS A 265 41.65 9.80 1.58
N SER A 266 42.15 10.36 0.47
CA SER A 266 42.45 11.81 0.38
C SER A 266 41.18 12.68 0.30
N LEU A 267 40.05 12.09 -0.10
CA LEU A 267 38.75 12.76 -0.19
C LEU A 267 37.92 12.65 1.10
N ILE A 268 38.38 11.87 2.08
CA ILE A 268 37.73 11.76 3.39
C ILE A 268 38.10 12.99 4.22
N SER A 269 37.11 13.59 4.88
CA SER A 269 37.36 14.77 5.71
C SER A 269 38.31 14.48 6.88
N LYS A 270 38.83 15.56 7.48
CA LYS A 270 39.82 15.49 8.55
C LYS A 270 39.32 14.61 9.70
N GLY A 271 40.16 13.63 10.07
CA GLY A 271 39.89 12.71 11.19
C GLY A 271 39.10 11.46 10.81
N GLY A 272 38.52 11.41 9.61
CA GLY A 272 37.86 10.22 9.08
C GLY A 272 38.84 9.15 8.60
N GLY A 273 38.28 8.03 8.14
CA GLY A 273 39.05 6.93 7.59
C GLY A 273 38.24 5.65 7.36
N VAL A 274 38.94 4.63 6.87
CA VAL A 274 38.39 3.28 6.64
C VAL A 274 39.16 2.29 7.50
N PHE A 275 38.44 1.51 8.28
CA PHE A 275 39.01 0.60 9.28
C PHE A 275 38.52 -0.84 9.08
N PRO A 276 39.41 -1.84 9.01
CA PRO A 276 39.01 -3.25 9.01
C PRO A 276 38.30 -3.64 10.31
N ARG A 277 37.19 -4.38 10.20
CA ARG A 277 36.48 -4.93 11.36
C ARG A 277 37.27 -5.96 12.16
N THR A 278 38.36 -6.48 11.58
CA THR A 278 39.28 -7.44 12.21
C THR A 278 40.24 -6.80 13.21
N LEU A 279 40.31 -5.46 13.26
CA LEU A 279 41.13 -4.77 14.26
C LEU A 279 40.63 -5.04 15.68
N LYS A 280 41.55 -5.16 16.64
CA LYS A 280 41.18 -5.31 18.07
C LYS A 280 40.65 -4.00 18.66
N GLN A 281 41.24 -2.88 18.26
CA GLN A 281 40.86 -1.54 18.66
C GLN A 281 41.06 -0.58 17.49
N ILE A 282 40.22 0.45 17.44
CA ILE A 282 40.25 1.51 16.43
C ILE A 282 40.53 2.83 17.16
N PRO A 283 41.63 3.54 16.86
CA PRO A 283 41.87 4.88 17.38
C PRO A 283 40.89 5.86 16.74
N LEU A 284 40.29 6.72 17.57
CA LEU A 284 39.30 7.70 17.15
C LEU A 284 39.90 9.11 17.21
N SER A 285 39.75 9.85 16.11
CA SER A 285 40.11 11.27 16.09
C SER A 285 39.16 12.09 16.97
N PRO A 286 39.54 13.32 17.38
CA PRO A 286 38.60 14.26 18.00
C PRO A 286 37.33 14.50 17.18
N GLU A 287 37.45 14.59 15.86
CA GLU A 287 36.33 14.81 14.93
C GLU A 287 35.35 13.63 14.92
N VAL A 288 35.84 12.39 14.80
CA VAL A 288 34.99 11.17 14.84
C VAL A 288 34.32 11.00 16.22
N ARG A 289 35.06 11.29 17.29
CA ARG A 289 34.52 11.27 18.66
C ARG A 289 33.36 12.25 18.83
N ALA A 290 33.50 13.46 18.31
CA ALA A 290 32.43 14.46 18.33
C ALA A 290 31.23 14.03 17.47
N MET A 291 31.46 13.50 16.27
CA MET A 291 30.41 13.02 15.37
C MET A 291 29.55 11.90 15.99
N LEU A 292 30.16 10.97 16.72
CA LEU A 292 29.49 9.80 17.30
C LEU A 292 29.15 9.93 18.80
N ASP A 293 29.39 11.11 19.40
CA ASP A 293 29.27 11.34 20.85
C ASP A 293 30.08 10.36 21.72
N LEU A 294 31.29 9.99 21.28
CA LEU A 294 32.20 9.09 22.00
C LEU A 294 33.25 9.85 22.81
N LYS A 295 33.55 9.38 24.02
CA LYS A 295 34.61 9.96 24.88
C LYS A 295 35.94 9.25 24.74
N ALA A 296 35.92 7.93 24.55
CA ALA A 296 37.11 7.09 24.47
C ALA A 296 37.95 7.41 23.23
N GLU A 297 39.28 7.42 23.39
CA GLU A 297 40.24 7.63 22.29
C GLU A 297 40.45 6.39 21.42
N THR A 298 40.08 5.23 21.95
CA THR A 298 40.17 3.93 21.26
C THR A 298 38.97 3.10 21.65
N VAL A 299 38.32 2.44 20.68
CA VAL A 299 37.16 1.56 20.91
C VAL A 299 37.32 0.24 20.17
N ALA A 300 36.64 -0.81 20.63
CA ALA A 300 36.52 -2.04 19.85
C ALA A 300 35.61 -1.81 18.62
N PRO A 301 35.76 -2.57 17.51
CA PRO A 301 34.88 -2.41 16.35
C PRO A 301 33.39 -2.55 16.69
N SER A 302 33.00 -3.51 17.56
CA SER A 302 31.60 -3.70 17.95
C SER A 302 31.01 -2.49 18.69
N GLU A 303 31.81 -1.84 19.54
CA GLU A 303 31.43 -0.61 20.23
C GLU A 303 31.25 0.55 19.23
N LEU A 304 32.14 0.65 18.24
CA LEU A 304 32.02 1.65 17.18
C LEU A 304 30.76 1.43 16.31
N LEU A 305 30.47 0.18 15.93
CA LEU A 305 29.25 -0.15 15.18
C LEU A 305 27.98 0.19 15.95
N THR A 306 27.97 -0.11 17.26
CA THR A 306 26.88 0.29 18.16
C THR A 306 26.71 1.81 18.20
N ALA A 307 27.82 2.56 18.25
CA ALA A 307 27.79 4.02 18.24
C ALA A 307 27.28 4.59 16.91
N ILE A 308 27.62 3.97 15.77
CA ILE A 308 27.11 4.35 14.44
C ILE A 308 25.60 4.15 14.37
N LEU A 309 25.08 3.00 14.82
CA LEU A 309 23.63 2.76 14.85
C LEU A 309 22.89 3.77 15.75
N LYS A 310 23.55 4.24 16.82
CA LYS A 310 23.02 5.28 17.71
C LYS A 310 23.41 6.70 17.26
N ALA A 311 24.00 6.91 16.08
CA ALA A 311 24.51 8.24 15.70
C ALA A 311 23.39 9.29 15.59
N ARG A 312 23.75 10.56 15.79
CA ARG A 312 22.87 11.71 15.49
C ARG A 312 22.99 12.05 14.01
N ALA A 313 22.18 11.41 13.19
CA ALA A 313 22.05 11.70 11.76
C ALA A 313 20.58 11.92 11.38
N GLU A 314 20.29 12.27 10.14
CA GLU A 314 18.90 12.41 9.69
C GLU A 314 18.33 11.09 9.18
N LEU A 315 19.14 10.28 8.49
CA LEU A 315 18.75 8.98 7.93
C LEU A 315 19.65 7.86 8.44
N LEU A 316 19.05 6.75 8.87
CA LEU A 316 19.70 5.44 8.93
C LEU A 316 19.20 4.60 7.74
N TYR A 317 20.11 4.21 6.84
CA TYR A 317 19.77 3.41 5.66
C TYR A 317 20.32 1.99 5.76
N PHE A 318 19.42 1.01 5.71
CA PHE A 318 19.79 -0.40 5.67
C PHE A 318 19.83 -0.88 4.21
N GLY A 319 21.03 -1.09 3.68
CA GLY A 319 21.25 -1.75 2.39
C GLY A 319 21.85 -3.17 2.50
N GLY A 320 22.15 -3.61 3.72
CA GLY A 320 22.55 -4.97 4.06
C GLY A 320 21.52 -5.66 4.97
N ILE A 321 21.38 -6.98 4.83
CA ILE A 321 20.46 -7.81 5.63
C ILE A 321 21.05 -8.01 7.04
N GLY A 322 20.22 -7.86 8.07
CA GLY A 322 20.58 -8.27 9.44
C GLY A 322 19.71 -7.62 10.51
N GLY A 323 19.50 -8.32 11.64
CA GLY A 323 18.72 -7.83 12.78
C GLY A 323 19.54 -6.89 13.66
N TYR A 324 19.72 -5.64 13.22
CA TYR A 324 20.54 -4.62 13.91
C TYR A 324 19.79 -3.90 15.03
N VAL A 325 18.47 -3.88 14.97
CA VAL A 325 17.63 -3.13 15.91
C VAL A 325 16.46 -4.00 16.38
N LYS A 326 16.21 -4.00 17.69
CA LYS A 326 15.07 -4.70 18.33
C LYS A 326 14.31 -3.78 19.28
N ALA A 327 13.22 -4.23 19.87
CA ALA A 327 12.65 -3.54 21.03
C ALA A 327 13.44 -3.84 22.31
N LYS A 328 13.36 -2.96 23.30
CA LYS A 328 13.92 -3.21 24.64
C LYS A 328 13.30 -4.42 25.32
N THR A 329 12.04 -4.74 25.00
CA THR A 329 11.31 -5.90 25.53
C THR A 329 11.72 -7.23 24.90
N GLU A 330 12.44 -7.20 23.77
CA GLU A 330 12.99 -8.40 23.13
C GLU A 330 14.38 -8.71 23.69
N SER A 331 14.69 -9.99 23.88
CA SER A 331 16.07 -10.44 24.07
C SER A 331 16.85 -10.41 22.74
N HIS A 332 18.18 -10.51 22.80
CA HIS A 332 18.96 -10.66 21.57
C HIS A 332 18.60 -11.94 20.81
N ALA A 333 18.30 -13.03 21.51
CA ALA A 333 17.92 -14.30 20.89
C ALA A 333 16.61 -14.20 20.10
N ASP A 334 15.64 -13.42 20.57
CA ASP A 334 14.33 -13.25 19.92
C ASP A 334 14.44 -12.62 18.53
N ALA A 335 15.45 -11.78 18.29
CA ALA A 335 15.68 -11.14 17.00
C ALA A 335 16.18 -12.11 15.91
N GLY A 336 16.55 -13.35 16.26
CA GLY A 336 16.85 -14.40 15.29
C GLY A 336 18.15 -14.26 14.50
N ASP A 337 19.05 -13.33 14.88
CA ASP A 337 20.31 -13.06 14.18
C ASP A 337 21.52 -13.00 15.12
N LYS A 338 22.10 -14.15 15.43
CA LYS A 338 23.24 -14.24 16.36
C LYS A 338 24.47 -13.46 15.92
N ALA A 339 24.65 -13.24 14.61
CA ALA A 339 25.84 -12.56 14.08
C ALA A 339 25.91 -11.09 14.51
N ASN A 340 24.75 -10.49 14.78
CA ASN A 340 24.63 -9.08 15.16
C ASN A 340 24.34 -8.86 16.66
N ASP A 341 24.32 -9.91 17.49
CA ASP A 341 24.03 -9.80 18.94
C ASP A 341 24.93 -8.78 19.64
N ALA A 342 26.22 -8.78 19.33
CA ALA A 342 27.22 -7.91 19.96
C ALA A 342 27.12 -6.43 19.57
N ILE A 343 26.33 -6.08 18.55
CA ILE A 343 26.18 -4.70 18.04
C ILE A 343 24.72 -4.21 18.03
N ARG A 344 23.76 -5.10 18.30
CA ARG A 344 22.33 -4.80 18.20
C ARG A 344 21.92 -3.75 19.24
N VAL A 345 21.11 -2.80 18.80
CA VAL A 345 20.57 -1.71 19.63
C VAL A 345 19.06 -1.80 19.77
N ASN A 346 18.47 -0.98 20.65
CA ASN A 346 17.02 -0.89 20.77
C ASN A 346 16.46 0.22 19.86
N GLY A 347 15.22 0.12 19.42
CA GLY A 347 14.53 1.14 18.64
C GLY A 347 14.47 2.49 19.36
N ALA A 348 14.28 2.48 20.69
CA ALA A 348 14.33 3.67 21.53
C ALA A 348 15.73 4.33 21.60
N ASP A 349 16.80 3.60 21.27
CA ASP A 349 18.16 4.13 21.26
C ASP A 349 18.51 4.85 19.95
N LEU A 350 17.71 4.68 18.89
CA LEU A 350 17.95 5.32 17.61
C LEU A 350 17.67 6.82 17.70
N ARG A 351 18.66 7.62 17.29
CA ARG A 351 18.62 9.09 17.34
C ARG A 351 18.42 9.72 15.96
N VAL A 352 18.28 8.90 14.91
CA VAL A 352 17.94 9.38 13.57
C VAL A 352 16.48 9.81 13.48
N LYS A 353 16.15 10.63 12.48
CA LYS A 353 14.77 11.06 12.22
C LYS A 353 14.01 10.02 11.39
N VAL A 354 14.68 9.48 10.38
CA VAL A 354 14.13 8.54 9.39
C VAL A 354 14.96 7.27 9.36
N VAL A 355 14.30 6.12 9.25
CA VAL A 355 14.94 4.84 8.91
C VAL A 355 14.37 4.38 7.56
N GLY A 356 15.25 4.05 6.62
CA GLY A 356 14.89 3.45 5.34
C GLY A 356 15.37 2.00 5.28
N GLU A 357 14.46 1.05 5.09
CA GLU A 357 14.77 -0.38 5.04
C GLU A 357 14.80 -0.92 3.60
N GLY A 358 15.85 -0.55 2.87
CA GLY A 358 16.08 -1.08 1.52
C GLY A 358 16.40 -2.58 1.51
N ALA A 359 17.06 -3.09 2.55
CA ALA A 359 17.30 -4.51 2.77
C ALA A 359 16.29 -5.11 3.76
N ASN A 360 16.13 -6.43 3.71
CA ASN A 360 15.21 -7.13 4.62
C ASN A 360 15.79 -7.24 6.04
N LEU A 361 14.89 -7.25 7.02
CA LEU A 361 15.14 -7.60 8.43
C LEU A 361 16.11 -6.67 9.18
N GLY A 362 16.28 -5.41 8.74
CA GLY A 362 17.12 -4.41 9.43
C GLY A 362 16.70 -4.19 10.89
N VAL A 363 15.39 -4.13 11.10
CA VAL A 363 14.72 -3.86 12.37
C VAL A 363 13.66 -4.94 12.64
N THR A 364 13.56 -5.47 13.86
CA THR A 364 12.43 -6.34 14.23
C THR A 364 11.12 -5.55 14.22
N GLN A 365 9.97 -6.20 14.05
CA GLN A 365 8.68 -5.50 14.07
C GLN A 365 8.47 -4.70 15.37
N ALA A 366 8.79 -5.30 16.52
CA ALA A 366 8.69 -4.59 17.80
C ALA A 366 9.70 -3.42 17.88
N GLY A 367 10.91 -3.57 17.32
CA GLY A 367 11.88 -2.49 17.22
C GLY A 367 11.40 -1.32 16.37
N ARG A 368 10.68 -1.58 15.27
CA ARG A 368 10.07 -0.54 14.42
C ARG A 368 9.01 0.25 15.20
N ILE A 369 8.14 -0.45 15.91
CA ILE A 369 7.10 0.15 16.77
C ILE A 369 7.75 0.98 17.87
N GLU A 370 8.79 0.45 18.52
CA GLU A 370 9.53 1.17 19.57
C GLU A 370 10.20 2.43 19.04
N PHE A 371 10.83 2.38 17.86
CA PHE A 371 11.42 3.55 17.21
C PHE A 371 10.34 4.58 16.84
N ALA A 372 9.21 4.13 16.27
CA ALA A 372 8.10 5.02 15.92
C ALA A 372 7.49 5.74 17.13
N GLN A 373 7.51 5.11 18.31
CA GLN A 373 6.94 5.68 19.54
C GLN A 373 7.94 6.49 20.36
N MET A 374 9.18 6.01 20.49
CA MET A 374 10.15 6.51 21.47
C MET A 374 11.50 6.93 20.87
N GLY A 375 11.73 6.61 19.60
CA GLY A 375 12.94 6.99 18.87
C GLY A 375 13.07 8.50 18.66
N ALA A 376 14.13 8.90 17.96
CA ALA A 376 14.41 10.29 17.62
C ALA A 376 14.43 11.22 18.86
N GLY A 377 14.97 10.71 19.99
CA GLY A 377 15.02 11.45 21.25
C GLY A 377 13.67 11.62 21.96
N GLY A 378 12.73 10.69 21.75
CA GLY A 378 11.39 10.70 22.34
C GLY A 378 10.32 11.38 21.49
N ALA A 379 10.66 11.90 20.31
CA ALA A 379 9.69 12.47 19.37
C ALA A 379 8.93 11.41 18.56
N GLY A 380 9.46 10.18 18.49
CA GLY A 380 9.00 9.13 17.58
C GLY A 380 9.62 9.29 16.20
N GLY A 381 10.30 8.24 15.73
CA GLY A 381 10.95 8.22 14.43
C GLY A 381 10.01 7.85 13.28
N HIS A 382 10.43 8.14 12.05
CA HIS A 382 9.70 7.79 10.83
C HIS A 382 10.26 6.52 10.20
N ILE A 383 9.44 5.47 10.13
CA ILE A 383 9.81 4.15 9.63
C ILE A 383 8.55 3.42 9.12
N ASN A 384 8.68 2.68 8.02
CA ASN A 384 7.69 1.66 7.61
C ASN A 384 8.28 0.27 7.85
N THR A 385 7.60 -0.79 7.42
CA THR A 385 8.23 -2.11 7.34
C THR A 385 9.07 -2.22 6.07
N ASP A 386 10.14 -3.00 6.11
CA ASP A 386 10.90 -3.42 4.92
C ASP A 386 10.02 -3.93 3.77
N ALA A 387 8.94 -4.66 4.08
CA ALA A 387 7.95 -5.12 3.09
C ALA A 387 7.29 -4.00 2.27
N ILE A 388 7.25 -2.76 2.79
CA ILE A 388 6.75 -1.58 2.07
C ILE A 388 7.90 -0.94 1.30
N ASP A 389 9.00 -0.63 2.00
CA ASP A 389 10.12 0.11 1.44
C ASP A 389 10.76 -0.65 0.27
N ASN A 390 11.03 -1.95 0.40
CA ASN A 390 11.75 -2.74 -0.61
C ASN A 390 10.86 -3.62 -1.50
N SER A 391 9.55 -3.33 -1.53
CA SER A 391 8.56 -4.04 -2.36
C SER A 391 8.86 -3.97 -3.86
N ALA A 392 9.52 -2.92 -4.33
CA ALA A 392 9.84 -2.71 -5.75
C ALA A 392 10.56 -3.90 -6.41
N GLY A 393 11.44 -4.58 -5.66
CA GLY A 393 12.13 -5.76 -6.18
C GLY A 393 11.18 -6.94 -6.42
N VAL A 394 10.21 -7.16 -5.52
CA VAL A 394 9.25 -8.25 -5.69
C VAL A 394 8.23 -7.91 -6.78
N ASP A 395 7.84 -6.65 -6.89
CA ASP A 395 6.92 -6.14 -7.91
C ASP A 395 7.51 -6.19 -9.33
N SER A 396 8.75 -5.74 -9.50
CA SER A 396 9.48 -5.88 -10.78
C SER A 396 9.55 -7.34 -11.27
N SER A 397 9.76 -8.28 -10.36
CA SER A 397 9.73 -9.71 -10.69
C SER A 397 8.34 -10.20 -11.10
N ASP A 398 7.26 -9.59 -10.61
CA ASP A 398 5.88 -9.96 -10.96
C ASP A 398 5.54 -9.55 -12.39
N HIS A 399 5.87 -8.30 -12.72
CA HIS A 399 5.81 -7.82 -14.09
C HIS A 399 6.66 -8.68 -15.03
N GLU A 400 7.88 -9.08 -14.65
CA GLU A 400 8.71 -9.97 -15.48
C GLU A 400 7.98 -11.29 -15.81
N VAL A 401 7.46 -11.98 -14.81
CA VAL A 401 6.78 -13.27 -14.99
C VAL A 401 5.54 -13.11 -15.86
N ASN A 402 4.69 -12.12 -15.59
CA ASN A 402 3.46 -11.91 -16.35
C ASN A 402 3.75 -11.48 -17.81
N ILE A 403 4.78 -10.67 -18.05
CA ILE A 403 5.24 -10.34 -19.42
C ILE A 403 5.74 -11.61 -20.14
N LYS A 404 6.47 -12.48 -19.46
CA LYS A 404 6.94 -13.74 -20.05
C LYS A 404 5.82 -14.74 -20.31
N ILE A 405 4.81 -14.81 -19.43
CA ILE A 405 3.60 -15.62 -19.69
C ILE A 405 2.88 -15.10 -20.93
N LEU A 406 2.64 -13.79 -21.02
CA LEU A 406 2.00 -13.16 -22.19
C LEU A 406 2.78 -13.42 -23.48
N THR A 407 4.09 -13.16 -23.47
CA THR A 407 4.92 -13.35 -24.65
C THR A 407 5.14 -14.82 -25.00
N GLY A 408 5.08 -15.73 -24.02
CA GLY A 408 5.06 -17.17 -24.24
C GLY A 408 3.80 -17.65 -24.99
N ILE A 409 2.64 -17.01 -24.77
CA ILE A 409 1.43 -17.24 -25.58
C ILE A 409 1.69 -16.86 -27.04
N LEU A 410 2.28 -15.68 -27.27
CA LEU A 410 2.62 -15.19 -28.62
C LEU A 410 3.64 -16.09 -29.32
N GLU A 411 4.60 -16.61 -28.57
CA GLU A 411 5.63 -17.52 -29.07
C GLU A 411 5.03 -18.85 -29.52
N ARG A 412 4.21 -19.48 -28.69
CA ARG A 412 3.50 -20.72 -29.05
C ARG A 412 2.54 -20.51 -30.23
N GLY A 413 1.92 -19.33 -30.33
CA GLY A 413 1.06 -18.95 -31.44
C GLY A 413 1.80 -18.58 -32.73
N GLY A 414 3.14 -18.53 -32.73
CA GLY A 414 3.96 -18.15 -33.89
C GLY A 414 3.90 -16.66 -34.24
N VAL A 415 3.38 -15.81 -33.35
CA VAL A 415 3.28 -14.36 -33.54
C VAL A 415 4.61 -13.66 -33.23
N LEU A 416 5.36 -14.17 -32.24
CA LEU A 416 6.63 -13.60 -31.80
C LEU A 416 7.70 -14.70 -31.70
N THR A 417 8.87 -14.53 -32.32
CA THR A 417 9.98 -15.47 -32.12
C THR A 417 10.68 -15.23 -30.79
N ARG A 418 11.37 -16.25 -30.24
CA ARG A 418 12.15 -16.11 -29.01
C ARG A 418 13.21 -15.01 -29.12
N GLU A 419 13.87 -14.90 -30.27
CA GLU A 419 14.87 -13.86 -30.52
C GLU A 419 14.25 -12.46 -30.51
N ALA A 420 13.12 -12.26 -31.18
CA ALA A 420 12.43 -10.97 -31.21
C ALA A 420 11.90 -10.60 -29.81
N ARG A 421 11.38 -11.58 -29.05
CA ARG A 421 10.97 -11.40 -27.67
C ARG A 421 12.11 -10.96 -26.77
N ASN A 422 13.27 -11.58 -26.89
CA ASN A 422 14.46 -11.24 -26.10
C ASN A 422 15.03 -9.85 -26.45
N GLN A 423 14.78 -9.36 -27.67
CA GLN A 423 15.10 -7.97 -28.05
C GLN A 423 14.07 -6.96 -27.52
N LEU A 424 12.81 -7.38 -27.37
CA LEU A 424 11.71 -6.53 -26.86
C LEU A 424 11.79 -6.31 -25.35
N LEU A 425 12.14 -7.34 -24.56
CA LEU A 425 12.16 -7.24 -23.09
C LEU A 425 12.97 -6.04 -22.56
N PRO A 426 14.22 -5.80 -22.99
CA PRO A 426 15.00 -4.66 -22.48
C PRO A 426 14.39 -3.30 -22.77
N THR A 427 13.62 -3.16 -23.86
CA THR A 427 13.02 -1.86 -24.23
C THR A 427 11.90 -1.44 -23.29
N MET A 428 11.39 -2.34 -22.46
CA MET A 428 10.31 -2.10 -21.50
C MET A 428 10.82 -1.84 -20.07
N THR A 429 12.14 -1.80 -19.85
CA THR A 429 12.74 -1.68 -18.51
C THR A 429 12.25 -0.43 -17.77
N ASP A 430 12.22 0.72 -18.43
CA ASP A 430 11.78 1.97 -17.81
C ASP A 430 10.26 2.00 -17.56
N ASP A 431 9.46 1.39 -18.44
CA ASP A 431 8.01 1.27 -18.25
C ASP A 431 7.70 0.41 -17.01
N VAL A 432 8.37 -0.74 -16.87
CA VAL A 432 8.26 -1.59 -15.66
C VAL A 432 8.74 -0.83 -14.43
N ALA A 433 9.83 -0.07 -14.52
CA ALA A 433 10.30 0.75 -13.40
C ALA A 433 9.24 1.77 -12.96
N SER A 434 8.57 2.41 -13.92
CA SER A 434 7.54 3.40 -13.65
C SER A 434 6.29 2.79 -13.00
N HIS A 435 5.84 1.63 -13.48
CA HIS A 435 4.70 0.92 -12.86
C HIS A 435 5.01 0.56 -11.40
N VAL A 436 6.17 -0.06 -11.17
CA VAL A 436 6.60 -0.49 -9.84
C VAL A 436 6.76 0.69 -8.87
N LEU A 437 7.38 1.78 -9.30
CA LEU A 437 7.60 2.93 -8.43
C LEU A 437 6.32 3.71 -8.12
N ALA A 438 5.30 3.65 -8.99
CA ALA A 438 3.98 4.18 -8.69
C ALA A 438 3.37 3.45 -7.49
N ASP A 439 3.50 2.11 -7.42
CA ASP A 439 3.01 1.32 -6.29
C ASP A 439 3.76 1.64 -4.99
N ASN A 440 5.07 1.89 -5.03
CA ASN A 440 5.82 2.38 -3.85
C ASN A 440 5.35 3.77 -3.39
N TYR A 441 5.12 4.67 -4.34
CA TYR A 441 4.63 6.01 -4.05
C TYR A 441 3.25 5.98 -3.38
N ASP A 442 2.33 5.19 -3.93
CA ASP A 442 0.95 5.11 -3.45
C ASP A 442 0.82 4.37 -2.12
N GLN A 443 1.58 3.29 -1.90
CA GLN A 443 1.56 2.58 -0.62
C GLN A 443 2.08 3.42 0.53
N THR A 444 3.15 4.19 0.30
CA THR A 444 3.70 5.08 1.33
C THR A 444 2.75 6.24 1.64
N LEU A 445 2.03 6.74 0.62
CA LEU A 445 0.94 7.72 0.79
C LEU A 445 -0.25 7.13 1.56
N ALA A 446 -0.66 5.90 1.26
CA ALA A 446 -1.73 5.20 1.98
C ALA A 446 -1.44 5.13 3.47
N LEU A 447 -0.21 4.81 3.85
CA LEU A 447 0.22 4.80 5.26
C LEU A 447 0.16 6.19 5.91
N SER A 448 0.48 7.25 5.17
CA SER A 448 0.36 8.63 5.69
C SER A 448 -1.09 9.05 5.89
N LEU A 449 -1.99 8.65 4.97
CA LEU A 449 -3.43 8.82 5.14
C LEU A 449 -3.94 8.07 6.37
N MET A 450 -3.57 6.79 6.49
CA MET A 450 -3.96 5.94 7.62
C MET A 450 -3.42 6.46 8.97
N GLU A 451 -2.16 6.86 9.04
CA GLU A 451 -1.55 7.41 10.27
C GLU A 451 -2.29 8.66 10.73
N SER A 452 -2.65 9.53 9.79
CA SER A 452 -3.35 10.77 10.10
C SER A 452 -4.82 10.59 10.50
N ASP A 453 -5.42 9.42 10.23
CA ASP A 453 -6.76 9.01 10.67
C ASP A 453 -6.73 7.99 11.82
N ALA A 454 -5.52 7.57 12.26
CA ALA A 454 -5.33 6.39 13.12
C ALA A 454 -6.11 6.48 14.43
N VAL A 455 -6.20 7.67 15.03
CA VAL A 455 -6.93 7.91 16.28
C VAL A 455 -8.43 7.72 16.10
N SER A 456 -9.01 8.29 15.04
CA SER A 456 -10.45 8.17 14.76
C SER A 456 -10.85 6.77 14.29
N GLU A 457 -9.90 5.99 13.75
CA GLU A 457 -10.15 4.66 13.18
C GLU A 457 -9.75 3.51 14.12
N VAL A 458 -9.35 3.79 15.37
CA VAL A 458 -8.96 2.77 16.37
C VAL A 458 -9.96 1.61 16.44
N GLU A 459 -11.24 1.93 16.56
CA GLU A 459 -12.27 0.90 16.66
C GLU A 459 -12.43 0.13 15.34
N SER A 460 -12.44 0.82 14.20
CA SER A 460 -12.52 0.18 12.89
C SER A 460 -11.36 -0.80 12.68
N HIS A 461 -10.15 -0.41 13.07
CA HIS A 461 -8.96 -1.27 13.00
C HIS A 461 -9.10 -2.48 13.94
N ALA A 462 -9.58 -2.29 15.17
CA ALA A 462 -9.80 -3.38 16.11
C ALA A 462 -10.84 -4.40 15.60
N GLN A 463 -11.97 -3.92 15.09
CA GLN A 463 -13.02 -4.77 14.50
C GLN A 463 -12.51 -5.52 13.27
N PHE A 464 -11.72 -4.86 12.42
CA PHE A 464 -11.15 -5.49 11.24
C PHE A 464 -10.16 -6.60 11.60
N MET A 465 -9.25 -6.36 12.55
CA MET A 465 -8.34 -7.41 13.04
C MET A 465 -9.11 -8.60 13.63
N ALA A 466 -10.13 -8.35 14.46
CA ALA A 466 -10.96 -9.42 15.02
C ALA A 466 -11.70 -10.22 13.94
N ALA A 467 -12.18 -9.57 12.88
CA ALA A 467 -12.81 -10.24 11.76
C ALA A 467 -11.83 -11.13 10.98
N LEU A 468 -10.59 -10.69 10.79
CA LEU A 468 -9.54 -11.51 10.15
C LEU A 468 -9.13 -12.71 11.02
N GLU A 469 -9.04 -12.53 12.34
CA GLU A 469 -8.81 -13.63 13.29
C GLU A 469 -9.94 -14.66 13.25
N ALA A 470 -11.19 -14.21 13.22
CA ALA A 470 -12.35 -15.10 13.11
C ALA A 470 -12.37 -15.90 11.81
N LYS A 471 -11.77 -15.36 10.73
CA LYS A 471 -11.56 -16.06 9.45
C LYS A 471 -10.29 -16.95 9.46
N GLY A 472 -9.49 -16.96 10.53
CA GLY A 472 -8.22 -17.67 10.60
C GLY A 472 -7.11 -17.07 9.72
N ARG A 473 -7.27 -15.81 9.27
CA ARG A 473 -6.34 -15.13 8.36
C ARG A 473 -5.25 -14.36 9.08
N LEU A 474 -5.51 -13.91 10.31
CA LEU A 474 -4.59 -13.10 11.10
C LEU A 474 -4.31 -13.79 12.44
N ASP A 475 -3.06 -13.72 12.89
CA ASP A 475 -2.66 -13.93 14.27
C ASP A 475 -1.94 -12.65 14.73
N ARG A 476 -2.60 -11.84 15.57
CA ARG A 476 -2.05 -10.55 16.01
C ARG A 476 -0.76 -10.69 16.80
N LYS A 477 -0.59 -11.76 17.57
CA LYS A 477 0.64 -11.98 18.35
C LYS A 477 1.81 -12.26 17.43
N VAL A 478 1.58 -13.07 16.40
CA VAL A 478 2.57 -13.39 15.36
C VAL A 478 2.98 -12.12 14.61
N GLU A 479 2.02 -11.25 14.27
CA GLU A 479 2.30 -10.01 13.52
C GLU A 479 2.72 -8.80 14.38
N GLY A 480 2.78 -8.96 15.71
CA GLY A 480 3.15 -7.88 16.62
C GLY A 480 2.11 -6.75 16.69
N LEU A 481 0.83 -7.07 16.48
CA LEU A 481 -0.29 -6.14 16.56
C LEU A 481 -0.91 -6.12 17.98
N PRO A 482 -1.42 -4.97 18.44
CA PRO A 482 -1.94 -4.83 19.79
C PRO A 482 -3.32 -5.45 19.98
N GLU A 483 -3.62 -5.80 21.22
CA GLU A 483 -4.97 -6.14 21.65
C GLU A 483 -5.90 -4.92 21.65
N ALA A 484 -7.21 -5.13 21.49
CA ALA A 484 -8.20 -4.06 21.44
C ALA A 484 -8.15 -3.14 22.67
N ALA A 485 -7.95 -3.71 23.86
CA ALA A 485 -7.80 -2.94 25.11
C ALA A 485 -6.56 -2.04 25.09
N ALA A 486 -5.41 -2.56 24.65
CA ALA A 486 -4.18 -1.79 24.55
C ALA A 486 -4.32 -0.64 23.53
N LEU A 487 -5.00 -0.88 22.40
CA LEU A 487 -5.25 0.15 21.40
C LEU A 487 -6.19 1.24 21.91
N ALA A 488 -7.24 0.86 22.66
CA ALA A 488 -8.15 1.81 23.30
C ALA A 488 -7.44 2.67 24.37
N ASP A 489 -6.52 2.09 25.14
CA ASP A 489 -5.74 2.83 26.13
C ASP A 489 -4.76 3.81 25.46
N ARG A 490 -4.13 3.42 24.34
CA ARG A 490 -3.32 4.34 23.50
C ARG A 490 -4.16 5.51 22.98
N ALA A 491 -5.39 5.25 22.54
CA ALA A 491 -6.30 6.30 22.06
C ALA A 491 -6.63 7.33 23.14
N LYS A 492 -6.88 6.87 24.38
CA LYS A 492 -7.15 7.74 25.54
C LYS A 492 -5.92 8.55 25.98
N ALA A 493 -4.72 7.96 25.91
CA ALA A 493 -3.47 8.64 26.26
C ALA A 493 -3.12 9.79 25.29
N GLY A 494 -3.69 9.77 24.08
CA GLY A 494 -3.54 10.83 23.09
C GLY A 494 -2.14 10.89 22.45
N PRO A 495 -1.88 11.93 21.65
CA PRO A 495 -0.66 12.02 20.83
C PRO A 495 0.65 12.09 21.64
N GLN A 496 0.59 12.63 22.87
CA GLN A 496 1.76 12.84 23.73
C GLN A 496 2.34 11.55 24.35
N GLY A 497 1.73 10.38 24.08
CA GLY A 497 2.22 9.05 24.50
C GLY A 497 2.65 8.13 23.33
N GLY A 498 2.98 8.68 22.16
CA GLY A 498 3.45 7.92 21.00
C GLY A 498 2.43 7.73 19.87
N ARG A 499 1.49 8.69 19.71
CA ARG A 499 0.51 8.84 18.61
C ARG A 499 -0.71 7.89 18.59
N GLY A 500 -1.52 7.92 19.65
CA GLY A 500 -3.01 7.79 19.69
C GLY A 500 -3.75 6.63 18.98
N GLY A 501 -3.08 5.68 18.35
CA GLY A 501 -3.65 4.58 17.58
C GLY A 501 -2.58 3.56 17.16
N LEU A 502 -2.72 2.98 15.96
CA LEU A 502 -1.68 2.15 15.37
C LEU A 502 -0.58 3.04 14.75
N THR A 503 0.67 2.65 14.96
CA THR A 503 1.86 3.26 14.34
C THR A 503 2.01 2.85 12.88
N ARG A 504 2.82 3.56 12.09
CA ARG A 504 3.04 3.22 10.66
C ARG A 504 3.47 1.75 10.44
N PRO A 505 4.38 1.16 11.24
CA PRO A 505 4.72 -0.27 11.09
C PRO A 505 3.54 -1.22 11.36
N GLU A 506 2.64 -0.88 12.29
CA GLU A 506 1.42 -1.66 12.56
C GLU A 506 0.39 -1.45 11.42
N LEU A 507 0.26 -0.22 10.91
CA LEU A 507 -0.62 0.11 9.78
C LEU A 507 -0.16 -0.56 8.48
N ALA A 508 1.15 -0.74 8.26
CA ALA A 508 1.70 -1.47 7.12
C ALA A 508 1.25 -2.94 7.11
N VAL A 509 1.21 -3.58 8.28
CA VAL A 509 0.66 -4.93 8.42
C VAL A 509 -0.83 -4.92 8.08
N LEU A 510 -1.63 -4.02 8.65
CA LEU A 510 -3.06 -3.94 8.34
C LEU A 510 -3.35 -3.65 6.86
N LEU A 511 -2.53 -2.81 6.22
CA LEU A 511 -2.63 -2.52 4.79
C LEU A 511 -2.45 -3.80 3.98
N ALA A 512 -1.40 -4.57 4.25
CA ALA A 512 -1.12 -5.84 3.57
C ALA A 512 -2.23 -6.88 3.78
N TYR A 513 -2.72 -7.06 5.00
CA TYR A 513 -3.84 -7.99 5.25
C TYR A 513 -5.16 -7.52 4.65
N GLY A 514 -5.37 -6.20 4.53
CA GLY A 514 -6.50 -5.63 3.79
C GLY A 514 -6.48 -6.03 2.32
N LYS A 515 -5.32 -5.92 1.69
CA LYS A 515 -5.08 -6.33 0.31
C LYS A 515 -5.28 -7.83 0.11
N ILE A 516 -4.62 -8.63 0.93
CA ILE A 516 -4.74 -10.09 0.92
C ILE A 516 -6.21 -10.51 1.11
N ASP A 517 -6.98 -9.85 1.99
CA ASP A 517 -8.40 -10.20 2.18
C ASP A 517 -9.29 -9.84 0.99
N LEU A 518 -9.11 -8.63 0.45
CA LEU A 518 -9.91 -8.16 -0.67
C LEU A 518 -9.55 -8.85 -1.99
N PHE A 519 -8.28 -9.14 -2.25
CA PHE A 519 -7.82 -9.85 -3.45
C PHE A 519 -8.59 -11.17 -3.65
N ASP A 520 -8.61 -12.04 -2.63
CA ASP A 520 -9.32 -13.32 -2.70
C ASP A 520 -10.82 -13.12 -2.98
N ASP A 521 -11.44 -12.14 -2.33
CA ASP A 521 -12.85 -11.79 -2.54
C ASP A 521 -13.12 -11.33 -3.98
N ILE A 522 -12.20 -10.54 -4.58
CA ILE A 522 -12.34 -10.04 -5.95
C ILE A 522 -12.16 -11.18 -6.95
N VAL A 523 -11.11 -11.99 -6.81
CA VAL A 523 -10.84 -13.13 -7.69
C VAL A 523 -11.98 -14.13 -7.67
N ALA A 524 -12.64 -14.34 -6.52
CA ALA A 524 -13.82 -15.22 -6.40
C ALA A 524 -15.13 -14.61 -6.94
N SER A 525 -15.17 -13.29 -7.21
CA SER A 525 -16.36 -12.58 -7.67
C SER A 525 -16.53 -12.56 -9.19
N GLN A 526 -17.60 -11.94 -9.70
CA GLN A 526 -17.77 -11.71 -11.15
C GLN A 526 -17.16 -10.37 -11.61
N ALA A 527 -16.60 -9.57 -10.69
CA ALA A 527 -16.09 -8.24 -11.03
C ALA A 527 -14.99 -8.25 -12.10
N PRO A 528 -13.97 -9.14 -12.05
CA PRO A 528 -12.91 -9.14 -13.05
C PRO A 528 -13.37 -9.44 -14.49
N ASP A 529 -14.60 -9.93 -14.67
CA ASP A 529 -15.17 -10.25 -15.98
C ASP A 529 -15.92 -9.08 -16.61
N ASP A 530 -16.10 -7.96 -15.90
CA ASP A 530 -16.69 -6.75 -16.49
C ASP A 530 -15.77 -6.22 -17.62
N PRO A 531 -16.27 -6.03 -18.86
CA PRO A 531 -15.45 -5.54 -19.98
C PRO A 531 -14.78 -4.19 -19.73
N TRP A 532 -15.26 -3.40 -18.77
CA TRP A 532 -14.61 -2.16 -18.36
C TRP A 532 -13.14 -2.37 -17.93
N PHE A 533 -12.82 -3.52 -17.32
CA PHE A 533 -11.50 -3.80 -16.80
C PHE A 533 -10.50 -4.32 -17.85
N GLU A 534 -10.88 -4.39 -19.13
CA GLU A 534 -9.92 -4.64 -20.21
C GLU A 534 -8.86 -3.54 -20.29
N ALA A 535 -9.24 -2.28 -20.04
CA ALA A 535 -8.30 -1.16 -19.97
C ALA A 535 -7.35 -1.29 -18.77
N THR A 536 -7.85 -1.77 -17.63
CA THR A 536 -7.04 -2.07 -16.44
C THR A 536 -6.01 -3.16 -16.73
N LEU A 537 -6.42 -4.25 -17.37
CA LEU A 537 -5.52 -5.33 -17.79
C LEU A 537 -4.46 -4.83 -18.77
N LYS A 538 -4.85 -4.02 -19.75
CA LYS A 538 -3.92 -3.44 -20.73
C LYS A 538 -2.91 -2.50 -20.06
N GLY A 539 -3.36 -1.68 -19.11
CA GLY A 539 -2.52 -0.73 -18.37
C GLY A 539 -1.51 -1.39 -17.42
N TYR A 540 -1.74 -2.64 -17.01
CA TYR A 540 -0.75 -3.40 -16.24
C TYR A 540 0.52 -3.70 -17.05
N PHE A 541 0.38 -3.97 -18.34
CA PHE A 541 1.51 -4.28 -19.21
C PHE A 541 2.16 -3.01 -19.78
N PRO A 542 3.50 -3.03 -20.03
CA PRO A 542 4.16 -1.95 -20.74
C PRO A 542 3.49 -1.60 -22.08
N PRO A 543 3.45 -0.31 -22.49
CA PRO A 543 2.81 0.14 -23.72
C PRO A 543 3.21 -0.63 -24.99
N ALA A 544 4.45 -1.10 -25.07
CA ALA A 544 4.96 -1.89 -26.20
C ALA A 544 4.18 -3.21 -26.43
N LEU A 545 3.57 -3.76 -25.39
CA LEU A 545 2.73 -4.96 -25.45
C LEU A 545 1.27 -4.65 -25.75
N GLY A 546 0.86 -3.38 -25.74
CA GLY A 546 -0.54 -2.96 -25.88
C GLY A 546 -1.20 -3.31 -27.22
N GLN A 547 -0.42 -3.77 -28.21
CA GLN A 547 -0.90 -4.32 -29.48
C GLN A 547 -1.40 -5.76 -29.38
N TYR A 548 -1.06 -6.49 -28.31
CA TYR A 548 -1.39 -7.91 -28.13
C TYR A 548 -2.63 -8.12 -27.23
N GLY A 549 -3.69 -7.34 -27.47
CA GLY A 549 -4.91 -7.36 -26.65
C GLY A 549 -5.57 -8.74 -26.55
N ASP A 550 -5.63 -9.48 -27.66
CA ASP A 550 -6.22 -10.83 -27.68
C ASP A 550 -5.43 -11.82 -26.79
N ALA A 551 -4.11 -11.73 -26.81
CA ALA A 551 -3.25 -12.56 -25.97
C ALA A 551 -3.38 -12.19 -24.48
N MET A 552 -3.60 -10.91 -24.16
CA MET A 552 -3.89 -10.47 -22.80
C MET A 552 -5.23 -11.06 -22.31
N GLN A 553 -6.26 -11.11 -23.15
CA GLN A 553 -7.54 -11.73 -22.77
C GLN A 553 -7.42 -13.23 -22.49
N GLN A 554 -6.47 -13.90 -23.16
CA GLN A 554 -6.15 -15.31 -22.95
C GLN A 554 -5.15 -15.54 -21.80
N HIS A 555 -4.64 -14.47 -21.19
CA HIS A 555 -3.66 -14.57 -20.12
C HIS A 555 -4.26 -15.35 -18.94
N ARG A 556 -3.57 -16.42 -18.52
CA ARG A 556 -4.10 -17.33 -17.48
C ARG A 556 -4.38 -16.63 -16.15
N LEU A 557 -3.55 -15.62 -15.83
CA LEU A 557 -3.72 -14.79 -14.63
C LEU A 557 -4.51 -13.49 -14.87
N ARG A 558 -5.30 -13.40 -15.94
CA ARG A 558 -6.07 -12.18 -16.28
C ARG A 558 -6.90 -11.69 -15.10
N ARG A 559 -7.60 -12.60 -14.41
CA ARG A 559 -8.49 -12.25 -13.30
C ARG A 559 -7.69 -11.76 -12.10
N GLU A 560 -6.59 -12.43 -11.81
CA GLU A 560 -5.70 -12.13 -10.70
C GLU A 560 -4.97 -10.80 -10.93
N ILE A 561 -4.49 -10.51 -12.14
CA ILE A 561 -3.91 -9.21 -12.50
C ILE A 561 -4.93 -8.07 -12.29
N ILE A 562 -6.15 -8.24 -12.82
CA ILE A 562 -7.21 -7.25 -12.63
C ILE A 562 -7.52 -7.06 -11.14
N ALA A 563 -7.62 -8.16 -10.40
CA ALA A 563 -7.91 -8.13 -8.96
C ALA A 563 -6.81 -7.39 -8.18
N THR A 564 -5.53 -7.67 -8.42
CA THR A 564 -4.40 -6.99 -7.77
C THR A 564 -4.43 -5.48 -8.04
N VAL A 565 -4.66 -5.05 -9.29
CA VAL A 565 -4.70 -3.62 -9.61
C VAL A 565 -5.88 -2.93 -8.91
N LEU A 566 -7.07 -3.54 -8.93
CA LEU A 566 -8.27 -2.97 -8.30
C LEU A 566 -8.17 -2.96 -6.76
N ASP A 567 -7.58 -4.00 -6.18
CA ASP A 567 -7.30 -4.11 -4.76
C ASP A 567 -6.31 -3.02 -4.31
N ASN A 568 -5.16 -2.90 -4.97
CA ASN A 568 -4.17 -1.85 -4.69
C ASN A 568 -4.81 -0.46 -4.75
N GLN A 569 -5.59 -0.16 -5.80
CA GLN A 569 -6.28 1.13 -5.94
C GLN A 569 -7.28 1.39 -4.82
N MET A 570 -8.12 0.40 -4.49
CA MET A 570 -9.15 0.55 -3.47
C MET A 570 -8.55 0.70 -2.07
N ILE A 571 -7.59 -0.15 -1.72
CA ILE A 571 -6.97 -0.15 -0.39
C ILE A 571 -6.04 1.04 -0.19
N ASN A 572 -5.24 1.42 -1.19
CA ASN A 572 -4.33 2.56 -1.07
C ASN A 572 -5.10 3.89 -0.88
N ILE A 573 -6.24 4.07 -1.55
CA ILE A 573 -7.04 5.30 -1.45
C ILE A 573 -7.99 5.26 -0.25
N CYS A 574 -8.70 4.15 -0.05
CA CYS A 574 -9.80 4.09 0.92
C CYS A 574 -9.45 3.40 2.24
N GLY A 575 -8.32 2.71 2.34
CA GLY A 575 -7.85 2.02 3.54
C GLY A 575 -8.42 0.60 3.70
N PRO A 576 -7.78 -0.24 4.54
CA PRO A 576 -8.05 -1.68 4.63
C PRO A 576 -9.45 -2.03 5.14
N THR A 577 -10.07 -1.14 5.93
CA THR A 577 -11.39 -1.40 6.53
C THR A 577 -12.56 -1.04 5.60
N PHE A 578 -12.30 -0.30 4.52
CA PHE A 578 -13.35 0.23 3.65
C PHE A 578 -14.20 -0.85 2.97
N PRO A 579 -13.63 -1.90 2.33
CA PRO A 579 -14.41 -2.89 1.59
C PRO A 579 -15.47 -3.59 2.45
N SER A 580 -15.05 -4.10 3.61
CA SER A 580 -15.92 -4.85 4.53
C SER A 580 -17.01 -3.96 5.14
N ARG A 581 -16.66 -2.73 5.53
CA ARG A 581 -17.60 -1.74 6.06
C ARG A 581 -18.61 -1.32 5.00
N LEU A 582 -18.17 -1.06 3.77
CA LEU A 582 -19.06 -0.66 2.70
C LEU A 582 -20.03 -1.77 2.33
N ARG A 583 -19.57 -3.01 2.16
CA ARG A 583 -20.46 -4.14 1.83
C ARG A 583 -21.51 -4.36 2.90
N SER A 584 -21.12 -4.30 4.17
CA SER A 584 -22.04 -4.42 5.31
C SER A 584 -23.07 -3.28 5.33
N ALA A 585 -22.63 -2.02 5.17
CA ALA A 585 -23.51 -0.86 5.22
C ALA A 585 -24.44 -0.75 3.98
N ALA A 586 -23.93 -1.03 2.79
CA ALA A 586 -24.68 -0.97 1.54
C ALA A 586 -25.56 -2.21 1.33
N GLY A 587 -25.29 -3.32 2.03
CA GLY A 587 -25.96 -4.60 1.84
C GLY A 587 -25.66 -5.20 0.47
N CYS A 588 -24.40 -5.17 0.03
CA CYS A 588 -23.98 -5.62 -1.30
C CYS A 588 -22.87 -6.68 -1.26
N ASP A 589 -22.69 -7.36 -2.39
CA ASP A 589 -21.59 -8.33 -2.61
C ASP A 589 -20.30 -7.64 -3.12
N THR A 590 -19.23 -8.42 -3.26
CA THR A 590 -17.93 -7.92 -3.77
C THR A 590 -18.04 -7.42 -5.20
N THR A 591 -18.84 -8.07 -6.05
CA THR A 591 -19.06 -7.63 -7.43
C THR A 591 -19.59 -6.19 -7.47
N ALA A 592 -20.67 -5.91 -6.73
CA ALA A 592 -21.26 -4.59 -6.67
C ALA A 592 -20.34 -3.54 -6.02
N LEU A 593 -19.54 -3.91 -5.02
CA LEU A 593 -18.51 -3.03 -4.44
C LEU A 593 -17.50 -2.57 -5.49
N VAL A 594 -16.89 -3.52 -6.22
CA VAL A 594 -15.83 -3.24 -7.19
C VAL A 594 -16.36 -2.41 -8.36
N VAL A 595 -17.53 -2.80 -8.90
CA VAL A 595 -18.20 -2.08 -9.97
C VAL A 595 -18.51 -0.64 -9.57
N ALA A 596 -19.07 -0.45 -8.38
CA ALA A 596 -19.42 0.88 -7.88
C ALA A 596 -18.20 1.74 -7.58
N PHE A 597 -17.11 1.15 -7.08
CA PHE A 597 -15.86 1.86 -6.83
C PHE A 597 -15.25 2.37 -8.14
N ALA A 598 -15.15 1.50 -9.14
CA ALA A 598 -14.63 1.86 -10.46
C ALA A 598 -15.49 2.95 -11.12
N ALA A 599 -16.83 2.81 -11.08
CA ALA A 599 -17.73 3.82 -11.61
C ALA A 599 -17.61 5.15 -10.86
N ALA A 600 -17.56 5.14 -9.53
CA ALA A 600 -17.43 6.36 -8.73
C ALA A 600 -16.10 7.09 -9.01
N ARG A 601 -15.01 6.34 -9.16
CA ARG A 601 -13.67 6.87 -9.48
C ARG A 601 -13.65 7.58 -10.84
N GLU A 602 -14.27 6.97 -11.85
CA GLU A 602 -14.43 7.55 -13.19
C GLU A 602 -15.33 8.79 -13.16
N ILE A 603 -16.52 8.68 -12.57
CA ILE A 603 -17.53 9.75 -12.52
C ILE A 603 -17.00 11.01 -11.84
N LEU A 604 -16.22 10.85 -10.77
CA LEU A 604 -15.63 11.97 -10.02
C LEU A 604 -14.33 12.49 -10.63
N GLY A 605 -13.76 11.79 -11.63
CA GLY A 605 -12.46 12.13 -12.20
C GLY A 605 -11.33 12.06 -11.16
N ILE A 606 -11.36 11.06 -10.27
CA ILE A 606 -10.42 10.96 -9.15
C ILE A 606 -8.98 10.90 -9.63
N ASP A 607 -8.68 10.18 -10.72
CA ASP A 607 -7.31 9.98 -11.19
C ASP A 607 -6.63 11.31 -11.57
N ALA A 608 -7.31 12.11 -12.39
CA ALA A 608 -6.79 13.40 -12.81
C ALA A 608 -6.62 14.38 -11.63
N LEU A 609 -7.49 14.31 -10.61
CA LEU A 609 -7.37 15.13 -9.41
C LEU A 609 -6.26 14.61 -8.49
N TRP A 610 -6.13 13.30 -8.35
CA TRP A 610 -5.09 12.65 -7.54
C TRP A 610 -3.71 13.00 -8.10
N ASP A 611 -3.50 12.90 -9.41
CA ASP A 611 -2.26 13.29 -10.09
C ASP A 611 -1.92 14.77 -9.90
N GLN A 612 -2.91 15.66 -9.96
CA GLN A 612 -2.72 17.09 -9.68
C GLN A 612 -2.29 17.34 -8.24
N VAL A 613 -2.81 16.57 -7.28
CA VAL A 613 -2.39 16.64 -5.87
C VAL A 613 -0.97 16.06 -5.71
N SER A 614 -0.64 14.94 -6.35
CA SER A 614 0.71 14.36 -6.39
C SER A 614 1.74 15.35 -6.92
N ALA A 615 1.39 16.11 -7.95
CA ALA A 615 2.25 17.13 -8.54
C ALA A 615 2.57 18.33 -7.61
N LEU A 616 1.95 18.41 -6.43
CA LEU A 616 2.25 19.39 -5.37
C LEU A 616 3.41 18.98 -4.46
N ASP A 617 4.04 17.84 -4.72
CA ASP A 617 5.24 17.40 -4.00
C ASP A 617 6.31 18.49 -3.95
N GLY A 618 6.70 18.88 -2.73
CA GLY A 618 7.67 19.96 -2.47
C GLY A 618 7.17 21.37 -2.77
N LYS A 619 5.90 21.54 -3.19
CA LYS A 619 5.29 22.84 -3.53
C LYS A 619 4.23 23.29 -2.51
N ALA A 620 3.43 22.35 -2.03
CA ALA A 620 2.44 22.58 -0.97
C ALA A 620 2.94 22.04 0.38
N SER A 621 2.33 22.48 1.48
CA SER A 621 2.60 21.87 2.79
C SER A 621 2.16 20.40 2.79
N ALA A 622 2.91 19.52 3.45
CA ALA A 622 2.56 18.11 3.52
C ALA A 622 1.18 17.89 4.15
N GLY A 623 0.82 18.68 5.16
CA GLY A 623 -0.51 18.66 5.79
C GLY A 623 -1.63 19.08 4.83
N GLY A 624 -1.42 20.14 4.03
CA GLY A 624 -2.39 20.60 3.03
C GLY A 624 -2.59 19.60 1.90
N GLN A 625 -1.51 19.01 1.40
CA GLN A 625 -1.56 17.95 0.38
C GLN A 625 -2.34 16.74 0.90
N LEU A 626 -2.08 16.31 2.16
CA LEU A 626 -2.80 15.21 2.78
C LEU A 626 -4.30 15.53 2.97
N ALA A 627 -4.64 16.78 3.29
CA ALA A 627 -6.03 17.22 3.41
C ALA A 627 -6.79 17.17 2.07
N LEU A 628 -6.12 17.45 0.96
CA LEU A 628 -6.69 17.28 -0.39
C LEU A 628 -6.95 15.81 -0.70
N TYR A 629 -5.97 14.92 -0.47
CA TYR A 629 -6.15 13.48 -0.68
C TYR A 629 -7.29 12.90 0.17
N LYS A 630 -7.40 13.32 1.43
CA LYS A 630 -8.52 12.91 2.30
C LYS A 630 -9.88 13.34 1.75
N ALA A 631 -9.98 14.54 1.18
CA ALA A 631 -11.21 15.02 0.58
C ALA A 631 -11.59 14.20 -0.67
N LEU A 632 -10.61 13.84 -1.51
CA LEU A 632 -10.82 12.93 -2.64
C LEU A 632 -11.28 11.55 -2.18
N ALA A 633 -10.58 10.95 -1.22
CA ALA A 633 -10.94 9.65 -0.66
C ALA A 633 -12.34 9.66 -0.03
N TYR A 634 -12.69 10.72 0.71
CA TYR A 634 -14.04 10.88 1.28
C TYR A 634 -15.13 10.91 0.20
N ALA A 635 -14.93 11.70 -0.86
CA ALA A 635 -15.89 11.80 -1.96
C ALA A 635 -16.06 10.45 -2.66
N LEU A 636 -14.95 9.75 -2.92
CA LEU A 636 -14.94 8.42 -3.54
C LEU A 636 -15.67 7.39 -2.68
N ARG A 637 -15.35 7.29 -1.38
CA ARG A 637 -16.03 6.38 -0.44
C ARG A 637 -17.54 6.63 -0.41
N SER A 638 -17.94 7.90 -0.41
CA SER A 638 -19.34 8.31 -0.33
C SER A 638 -20.12 7.96 -1.59
N LEU A 639 -19.61 8.29 -2.78
CA LEU A 639 -20.29 7.95 -4.02
C LEU A 639 -20.29 6.43 -4.28
N THR A 640 -19.21 5.72 -3.92
CA THR A 640 -19.14 4.26 -4.01
C THR A 640 -20.26 3.61 -3.20
N PHE A 641 -20.53 4.08 -1.98
CA PHE A 641 -21.61 3.55 -1.14
C PHE A 641 -22.97 3.63 -1.85
N TRP A 642 -23.29 4.80 -2.42
CA TRP A 642 -24.57 5.02 -3.10
C TRP A 642 -24.69 4.22 -4.40
N LEU A 643 -23.62 4.14 -5.18
CA LEU A 643 -23.60 3.35 -6.42
C LEU A 643 -23.61 1.84 -6.14
N ALA A 644 -23.00 1.36 -5.05
CA ALA A 644 -22.98 -0.06 -4.71
C ALA A 644 -24.37 -0.61 -4.43
N ARG A 645 -25.25 0.17 -3.79
CA ARG A 645 -26.65 -0.19 -3.57
C ARG A 645 -27.42 -0.39 -4.87
N ARG A 646 -27.16 0.48 -5.85
CA ARG A 646 -27.79 0.46 -7.18
C ARG A 646 -27.22 -0.69 -8.02
N ALA A 647 -25.90 -0.80 -8.08
CA ALA A 647 -25.19 -1.89 -8.73
C ALA A 647 -25.66 -3.27 -8.24
N PHE A 648 -25.85 -3.43 -6.92
CA PHE A 648 -26.31 -4.69 -6.37
C PHE A 648 -27.76 -5.01 -6.71
N LYS A 649 -28.64 -4.00 -6.65
CA LYS A 649 -30.07 -4.13 -6.94
C LYS A 649 -30.32 -4.43 -8.42
N ASP A 650 -29.67 -3.67 -9.30
CA ASP A 650 -29.95 -3.67 -10.73
C ASP A 650 -28.97 -4.56 -11.53
N LYS A 651 -27.96 -5.14 -10.85
CA LYS A 651 -26.89 -5.96 -11.44
C LYS A 651 -26.14 -5.23 -12.55
N SER A 652 -25.89 -3.95 -12.33
CA SER A 652 -25.24 -3.05 -13.30
C SER A 652 -23.75 -3.38 -13.48
N THR A 653 -23.25 -3.15 -14.69
CA THR A 653 -21.83 -3.07 -15.04
C THR A 653 -21.26 -1.67 -14.75
N VAL A 654 -19.94 -1.52 -14.77
CA VAL A 654 -19.28 -0.22 -14.56
C VAL A 654 -19.77 0.79 -15.60
N LYS A 655 -19.77 0.38 -16.87
CA LYS A 655 -20.21 1.21 -18.00
C LYS A 655 -21.63 1.74 -17.80
N GLN A 656 -22.56 0.87 -17.41
CA GLN A 656 -23.96 1.26 -17.20
C GLN A 656 -24.09 2.32 -16.09
N LEU A 657 -23.32 2.22 -15.01
CA LEU A 657 -23.33 3.24 -13.94
C LEU A 657 -22.70 4.55 -14.43
N VAL A 658 -21.57 4.49 -15.14
CA VAL A 658 -20.91 5.69 -15.70
C VAL A 658 -21.84 6.42 -16.67
N GLU A 659 -22.53 5.69 -17.56
CA GLU A 659 -23.48 6.27 -18.51
C GLU A 659 -24.72 6.84 -17.81
N ALA A 660 -25.22 6.17 -16.76
CA ALA A 660 -26.40 6.61 -16.02
C ALA A 660 -26.15 7.84 -15.13
N TYR A 661 -24.97 7.95 -14.51
CA TYR A 661 -24.69 8.96 -13.48
C TYR A 661 -23.66 10.02 -13.91
N GLY A 662 -22.69 9.67 -14.77
CA GLY A 662 -21.57 10.53 -15.14
C GLY A 662 -21.96 11.86 -15.78
N PRO A 663 -22.81 11.90 -16.82
CA PRO A 663 -23.21 13.16 -17.47
C PRO A 663 -23.84 14.16 -16.50
N SER A 664 -24.73 13.67 -15.63
CA SER A 664 -25.43 14.51 -14.66
C SER A 664 -24.53 14.97 -13.52
N VAL A 665 -23.63 14.12 -13.02
CA VAL A 665 -22.61 14.53 -12.03
C VAL A 665 -21.72 15.61 -12.62
N LYS A 666 -21.27 15.46 -13.88
CA LYS A 666 -20.49 16.47 -14.58
C LYS A 666 -21.24 17.80 -14.72
N ALA A 667 -22.52 17.76 -15.05
CA ALA A 667 -23.36 18.96 -15.12
C ALA A 667 -23.45 19.67 -13.75
N LEU A 668 -23.66 18.91 -12.67
CA LEU A 668 -23.69 19.45 -11.31
C LEU A 668 -22.34 20.04 -10.90
N SER A 669 -21.22 19.37 -11.19
CA SER A 669 -19.87 19.87 -10.92
C SER A 669 -19.57 21.16 -11.69
N ALA A 670 -20.06 21.31 -12.93
CA ALA A 670 -19.87 22.50 -13.75
C ALA A 670 -20.59 23.74 -13.20
N LEU A 671 -21.70 23.55 -12.47
CA LEU A 671 -22.39 24.64 -11.76
C LEU A 671 -21.61 25.11 -10.52
N GLY A 672 -20.65 24.31 -10.05
CA GLY A 672 -19.78 24.64 -8.93
C GLY A 672 -20.56 24.95 -7.65
N THR A 673 -20.21 26.05 -6.98
CA THR A 673 -20.89 26.46 -5.74
C THR A 673 -22.27 27.10 -5.98
N SER A 674 -22.59 27.54 -7.20
CA SER A 674 -23.83 28.28 -7.47
C SER A 674 -25.11 27.46 -7.25
N ILE A 675 -25.00 26.13 -7.35
CA ILE A 675 -26.11 25.20 -7.13
C ILE A 675 -26.40 24.94 -5.65
N LEU A 676 -25.41 25.22 -4.79
CA LEU A 676 -25.45 24.90 -3.37
C LEU A 676 -26.27 25.91 -2.58
N SER A 677 -26.76 25.51 -1.41
CA SER A 677 -27.37 26.46 -0.47
C SER A 677 -26.33 27.48 0.03
N PRO A 678 -26.74 28.69 0.48
CA PRO A 678 -25.81 29.70 0.99
C PRO A 678 -24.90 29.19 2.13
N PHE A 679 -25.38 28.22 2.92
CA PHE A 679 -24.60 27.56 3.95
C PHE A 679 -23.45 26.73 3.36
N GLU A 680 -23.76 25.85 2.40
CA GLU A 680 -22.77 25.01 1.72
C GLU A 680 -21.82 25.82 0.84
N GLN A 681 -22.28 26.90 0.21
CA GLN A 681 -21.42 27.85 -0.51
C GLN A 681 -20.32 28.42 0.40
N LYS A 682 -20.71 28.88 1.60
CA LYS A 682 -19.77 29.41 2.59
C LYS A 682 -18.80 28.33 3.10
N ALA A 683 -19.29 27.10 3.31
CA ALA A 683 -18.47 25.98 3.73
C ALA A 683 -17.43 25.59 2.65
N ALA A 684 -17.85 25.46 1.40
CA ALA A 684 -16.98 25.16 0.26
C ALA A 684 -15.94 26.27 0.05
N ALA A 685 -16.33 27.55 0.10
CA ALA A 685 -15.40 28.67 0.00
C ALA A 685 -14.38 28.68 1.15
N LYS A 686 -14.79 28.30 2.37
CA LYS A 686 -13.87 28.17 3.51
C LYS A 686 -12.86 27.04 3.30
N ARG A 687 -13.29 25.87 2.80
CA ARG A 687 -12.41 24.75 2.47
C ARG A 687 -11.40 25.14 1.38
N ALA A 688 -11.88 25.72 0.27
CA ALA A 688 -11.02 26.16 -0.82
C ALA A 688 -9.95 27.15 -0.35
N LYS A 689 -10.33 28.14 0.47
CA LYS A 689 -9.38 29.09 1.06
C LYS A 689 -8.33 28.42 1.94
N ALA A 690 -8.70 27.39 2.70
CA ALA A 690 -7.74 26.64 3.51
C ALA A 690 -6.73 25.90 2.63
N TYR A 691 -7.19 25.20 1.58
CA TYR A 691 -6.28 24.53 0.63
C TYR A 691 -5.34 25.50 -0.08
N VAL A 692 -5.83 26.66 -0.50
CA VAL A 692 -4.98 27.70 -1.12
C VAL A 692 -3.94 28.23 -0.13
N ALA A 693 -4.33 28.46 1.12
CA ALA A 693 -3.41 28.90 2.16
C ALA A 693 -2.28 27.88 2.42
N ASP A 694 -2.54 26.60 2.20
CA ASP A 694 -1.57 25.51 2.31
C ASP A 694 -0.78 25.24 1.02
N GLY A 695 -0.93 26.06 -0.02
CA GLY A 695 -0.14 26.03 -1.25
C GLY A 695 -0.79 25.33 -2.45
N ALA A 696 -2.07 24.97 -2.38
CA ALA A 696 -2.79 24.41 -3.52
C ALA A 696 -3.15 25.51 -4.55
N PRO A 697 -3.05 25.23 -5.87
CA PRO A 697 -3.58 26.11 -6.90
C PRO A 697 -5.09 26.34 -6.70
N GLU A 698 -5.55 27.57 -6.94
CA GLU A 698 -6.95 27.96 -6.69
C GLU A 698 -7.96 27.07 -7.44
N ALA A 699 -7.69 26.72 -8.70
CA ALA A 699 -8.55 25.85 -9.48
C ALA A 699 -8.70 24.45 -8.86
N LEU A 700 -7.60 23.86 -8.40
CA LEU A 700 -7.61 22.55 -7.73
C LEU A 700 -8.33 22.62 -6.39
N ALA A 701 -8.03 23.66 -5.58
CA ALA A 701 -8.68 23.88 -4.29
C ALA A 701 -10.20 24.01 -4.42
N GLN A 702 -10.68 24.74 -5.44
CA GLN A 702 -12.11 24.88 -5.73
C GLN A 702 -12.70 23.56 -6.19
N ALA A 703 -12.05 22.86 -7.13
CA ALA A 703 -12.51 21.56 -7.65
C ALA A 703 -12.68 20.52 -6.53
N VAL A 704 -11.70 20.41 -5.63
CA VAL A 704 -11.77 19.47 -4.49
C VAL A 704 -12.81 19.91 -3.45
N ALA A 705 -12.92 21.20 -3.17
CA ALA A 705 -13.86 21.72 -2.16
C ALA A 705 -15.34 21.49 -2.51
N VAL A 706 -15.68 21.37 -3.79
CA VAL A 706 -17.05 21.12 -4.27
C VAL A 706 -17.41 19.63 -4.38
N LEU A 707 -16.46 18.70 -4.26
CA LEU A 707 -16.75 17.26 -4.32
C LEU A 707 -17.62 16.76 -3.16
N GLN A 708 -17.45 17.34 -1.97
CA GLN A 708 -18.20 16.90 -0.79
C GLN A 708 -19.72 17.09 -0.95
N PRO A 709 -20.22 18.25 -1.41
CA PRO A 709 -21.63 18.40 -1.78
C PRO A 709 -22.12 17.50 -2.92
N VAL A 710 -21.23 17.15 -3.87
CA VAL A 710 -21.56 16.26 -5.01
C VAL A 710 -21.84 14.81 -4.56
N THR A 711 -21.56 14.45 -3.30
CA THR A 711 -21.88 13.11 -2.77
C THR A 711 -23.37 12.78 -2.75
N THR A 712 -24.28 13.77 -2.84
CA THR A 712 -25.73 13.55 -2.99
C THR A 712 -26.17 13.40 -4.44
N ALA A 713 -25.24 13.44 -5.40
CA ALA A 713 -25.57 13.46 -6.82
C ALA A 713 -26.33 12.21 -7.27
N ALA A 714 -26.04 11.02 -6.72
CA ALA A 714 -26.75 9.81 -7.10
C ALA A 714 -28.27 9.92 -6.85
N ASP A 715 -28.68 10.51 -5.72
CA ASP A 715 -30.10 10.72 -5.40
C ASP A 715 -30.72 11.82 -6.27
N LEU A 716 -29.97 12.89 -6.57
CA LEU A 716 -30.41 13.95 -7.48
C LEU A 716 -30.63 13.43 -8.90
N VAL A 717 -29.75 12.55 -9.38
CA VAL A 717 -29.86 11.90 -10.68
C VAL A 717 -31.09 11.00 -10.73
N ASP A 718 -31.32 10.19 -9.68
CA ASP A 718 -32.50 9.34 -9.63
C ASP A 718 -33.80 10.16 -9.59
N LEU A 719 -33.84 11.26 -8.84
CA LEU A 719 -34.97 12.20 -8.84
C LEU A 719 -35.18 12.84 -10.22
N GLY A 720 -34.10 13.25 -10.89
CA GLY A 720 -34.11 13.75 -12.26
C GLY A 720 -34.71 12.73 -13.22
N ASN A 721 -34.17 11.52 -13.23
CA ASN A 721 -34.60 10.40 -14.09
C ASN A 721 -36.05 9.96 -13.82
N ALA A 722 -36.54 10.10 -12.59
CA ALA A 722 -37.92 9.83 -12.22
C ALA A 722 -38.89 11.01 -12.52
N SER A 723 -38.40 12.09 -13.11
CA SER A 723 -39.15 13.30 -13.43
C SER A 723 -38.89 13.77 -14.86
N SER A 724 -39.60 14.81 -15.31
CA SER A 724 -39.30 15.50 -16.57
C SER A 724 -38.34 16.69 -16.40
N TRP A 725 -37.76 16.86 -15.21
CA TRP A 725 -36.90 18.00 -14.89
C TRP A 725 -35.44 17.65 -15.14
N SER A 726 -34.66 18.64 -15.55
CA SER A 726 -33.20 18.46 -15.65
C SER A 726 -32.58 18.30 -14.25
N VAL A 727 -31.42 17.66 -14.17
CA VAL A 727 -30.73 17.42 -12.88
C VAL A 727 -30.38 18.73 -12.18
N GLU A 728 -30.07 19.79 -12.93
CA GLU A 728 -29.78 21.13 -12.43
C GLU A 728 -31.00 21.73 -11.75
N ASN A 729 -32.19 21.61 -12.36
CA ASN A 729 -33.42 22.14 -11.80
C ASN A 729 -33.83 21.36 -10.55
N VAL A 730 -33.67 20.04 -10.55
CA VAL A 730 -33.88 19.19 -9.38
C VAL A 730 -32.90 19.57 -8.26
N ALA A 731 -31.62 19.78 -8.58
CA ALA A 731 -30.60 20.15 -7.60
C ALA A 731 -30.87 21.53 -6.97
N ARG A 732 -31.25 22.54 -7.76
CA ARG A 732 -31.66 23.86 -7.21
C ARG A 732 -32.81 23.69 -6.22
N LEU A 733 -33.83 22.93 -6.59
CA LEU A 733 -34.97 22.68 -5.72
C LEU A 733 -34.56 21.91 -4.45
N TYR A 734 -33.75 20.85 -4.59
CA TYR A 734 -33.26 20.05 -3.49
C TYR A 734 -32.48 20.90 -2.48
N HIS A 735 -31.55 21.74 -2.93
CA HIS A 735 -30.81 22.63 -2.03
C HIS A 735 -31.69 23.70 -1.38
N GLN A 736 -32.74 24.18 -2.05
CA GLN A 736 -33.72 25.08 -1.44
C GLN A 736 -34.59 24.38 -0.39
N VAL A 737 -34.97 23.12 -0.60
CA VAL A 737 -35.59 22.28 0.44
C VAL A 737 -34.64 22.15 1.64
N GLY A 738 -33.36 21.86 1.37
CA GLY A 738 -32.33 21.76 2.40
C GLY A 738 -32.19 23.03 3.23
N SER A 739 -32.13 24.18 2.57
CA SER A 739 -32.05 25.50 3.20
C SER A 739 -33.33 25.85 3.98
N ALA A 740 -34.51 25.51 3.45
CA ALA A 740 -35.79 25.86 4.06
C ALA A 740 -36.07 25.09 5.36
N PHE A 741 -35.61 23.84 5.45
CA PHE A 741 -35.88 22.96 6.61
C PHE A 741 -34.63 22.64 7.46
N GLY A 742 -33.45 23.14 7.08
CA GLY A 742 -32.24 23.05 7.88
C GLY A 742 -31.41 21.78 7.70
N PHE A 743 -31.66 20.98 6.65
CA PHE A 743 -30.95 19.71 6.41
C PHE A 743 -29.44 19.89 6.30
N ASP A 744 -28.96 20.93 5.60
CA ASP A 744 -27.51 21.16 5.43
C ASP A 744 -26.81 21.43 6.76
N ARG A 745 -27.45 22.22 7.63
CA ARG A 745 -26.92 22.52 8.96
C ARG A 745 -26.92 21.28 9.86
N LEU A 746 -27.98 20.50 9.81
CA LEU A 746 -28.12 19.27 10.59
C LEU A 746 -27.13 18.20 10.15
N ARG A 747 -26.94 17.99 8.84
CA ARG A 747 -25.90 17.10 8.31
C ARG A 747 -24.51 17.58 8.68
N SER A 748 -24.22 18.87 8.55
CA SER A 748 -22.93 19.43 8.97
C SER A 748 -22.69 19.23 10.47
N ALA A 749 -23.71 19.38 11.31
CA ALA A 749 -23.64 19.13 12.74
C ALA A 749 -23.43 17.64 13.06
N ALA A 750 -24.17 16.75 12.42
CA ALA A 750 -24.02 15.30 12.55
C ALA A 750 -22.63 14.83 12.11
N GLY A 751 -22.14 15.32 10.97
CA GLY A 751 -20.78 15.00 10.49
C GLY A 751 -19.66 15.58 11.34
N SER A 752 -19.94 16.59 12.17
CA SER A 752 -19.00 17.16 13.13
C SER A 752 -19.05 16.50 14.50
N PHE A 753 -19.86 15.45 14.68
CA PHE A 753 -19.96 14.73 15.94
C PHE A 753 -18.73 13.82 16.12
N VAL A 754 -17.83 14.20 17.02
CA VAL A 754 -16.56 13.49 17.32
C VAL A 754 -16.68 12.62 18.59
N GLY A 755 -17.85 12.60 19.23
CA GLY A 755 -18.08 11.87 20.48
C GLY A 755 -18.66 10.46 20.29
N GLY A 756 -18.78 9.76 21.42
CA GLY A 756 -19.61 8.57 21.55
C GLY A 756 -18.99 7.23 21.17
N ASP A 757 -19.64 6.16 21.60
CA ASP A 757 -19.22 4.78 21.33
C ASP A 757 -19.49 4.35 19.87
N ALA A 758 -19.17 3.10 19.54
CA ALA A 758 -19.38 2.49 18.23
C ALA A 758 -20.81 2.66 17.70
N PHE A 759 -21.78 2.40 18.58
CA PHE A 759 -23.19 2.39 18.25
C PHE A 759 -23.70 3.81 18.08
N GLU A 760 -23.21 4.77 18.87
CA GLU A 760 -23.51 6.18 18.68
C GLU A 760 -22.98 6.69 17.33
N ARG A 761 -21.74 6.35 16.95
CA ARG A 761 -21.20 6.75 15.63
C ARG A 761 -21.93 6.08 14.47
N LEU A 762 -22.31 4.81 14.60
CA LEU A 762 -23.15 4.12 13.63
C LEU A 762 -24.54 4.78 13.54
N ALA A 763 -25.13 5.13 14.67
CA ALA A 763 -26.42 5.82 14.71
C ALA A 763 -26.36 7.22 14.08
N VAL A 764 -25.28 7.98 14.30
CA VAL A 764 -25.06 9.26 13.62
C VAL A 764 -24.95 9.09 12.11
N ARG A 765 -24.22 8.07 11.64
CA ARG A 765 -24.18 7.75 10.21
C ARG A 765 -25.57 7.43 9.66
N ARG A 766 -26.35 6.64 10.41
CA ARG A 766 -27.73 6.31 10.01
C ARG A 766 -28.63 7.55 10.00
N LEU A 767 -28.47 8.47 10.96
CA LEU A 767 -29.19 9.74 10.96
C LEU A 767 -28.87 10.56 9.72
N ILE A 768 -27.60 10.62 9.27
CA ILE A 768 -27.23 11.31 8.04
C ILE A 768 -27.91 10.68 6.81
N GLU A 769 -27.94 9.34 6.72
CA GLU A 769 -28.66 8.61 5.66
C GLU A 769 -30.17 8.89 5.68
N ASP A 770 -30.77 8.89 6.87
CA ASP A 770 -32.19 9.19 7.06
C ASP A 770 -32.48 10.64 6.65
N MET A 771 -31.66 11.62 7.03
CA MET A 771 -31.78 13.02 6.61
C MET A 771 -31.69 13.20 5.09
N LEU A 772 -30.81 12.45 4.41
CA LEU A 772 -30.72 12.45 2.94
C LEU A 772 -31.98 11.88 2.30
N SER A 773 -32.49 10.78 2.85
CA SER A 773 -33.72 10.14 2.38
C SER A 773 -34.95 11.04 2.59
N GLU A 774 -35.04 11.69 3.75
CA GLU A 774 -36.12 12.61 4.12
C GLU A 774 -36.10 13.87 3.23
N GLN A 775 -34.93 14.46 2.98
CA GLN A 775 -34.80 15.59 2.05
C GLN A 775 -35.20 15.19 0.63
N THR A 776 -34.81 14.00 0.18
CA THR A 776 -35.18 13.46 -1.14
C THR A 776 -36.69 13.29 -1.27
N ALA A 777 -37.34 12.72 -0.24
CA ALA A 777 -38.80 12.54 -0.21
C ALA A 777 -39.56 13.88 -0.26
N ILE A 778 -39.14 14.86 0.55
CA ILE A 778 -39.75 16.20 0.53
C ILE A 778 -39.51 16.87 -0.83
N THR A 779 -38.30 16.76 -1.39
CA THR A 779 -38.00 17.30 -2.72
C THR A 779 -38.90 16.68 -3.78
N GLN A 780 -39.14 15.37 -3.73
CA GLN A 780 -40.07 14.68 -4.63
C GLN A 780 -41.51 15.18 -4.47
N ALA A 781 -41.96 15.46 -3.25
CA ALA A 781 -43.28 16.04 -2.99
C ALA A 781 -43.41 17.47 -3.53
N VAL A 782 -42.36 18.29 -3.39
CA VAL A 782 -42.32 19.65 -3.96
C VAL A 782 -42.27 19.60 -5.49
N LEU A 783 -41.51 18.68 -6.09
CA LEU A 783 -41.48 18.46 -7.55
C LEU A 783 -42.88 18.15 -8.10
N LYS A 784 -43.59 17.20 -7.47
CA LYS A 784 -44.96 16.82 -7.85
C LYS A 784 -45.94 17.98 -7.71
N PHE A 785 -45.80 18.79 -6.66
CA PHE A 785 -46.64 19.97 -6.43
C PHE A 785 -46.39 21.08 -7.44
N ALA A 786 -45.12 21.38 -7.73
CA ALA A 786 -44.75 22.44 -8.66
C ALA A 786 -45.19 22.12 -10.09
N ALA A 787 -45.17 20.84 -10.47
CA ALA A 787 -45.64 20.29 -11.75
C ALA A 787 -45.01 20.86 -13.04
N ASN A 788 -44.16 21.89 -12.95
CA ASN A 788 -43.48 22.55 -14.06
C ASN A 788 -42.01 22.83 -13.72
N ALA A 789 -41.11 22.44 -14.61
CA ALA A 789 -39.67 22.59 -14.47
C ALA A 789 -39.16 24.03 -14.30
N GLN A 790 -39.92 25.05 -14.70
CA GLN A 790 -39.58 26.47 -14.44
C GLN A 790 -39.41 26.78 -12.96
N ALA A 791 -40.07 26.01 -12.09
CA ALA A 791 -39.88 26.12 -10.65
C ALA A 791 -38.47 25.74 -10.18
N GLY A 792 -37.60 25.17 -11.01
CA GLY A 792 -36.19 24.93 -10.70
C GLY A 792 -35.20 25.68 -11.62
N GLU A 793 -35.66 26.61 -12.45
CA GLU A 793 -34.83 27.29 -13.44
C GLU A 793 -33.74 28.17 -12.79
N ASP A 794 -34.08 28.83 -11.68
CA ASP A 794 -33.16 29.63 -10.87
C ASP A 794 -33.43 29.49 -9.36
N GLU A 795 -32.56 30.08 -8.55
CA GLU A 795 -32.67 30.04 -7.09
C GLU A 795 -33.99 30.65 -6.57
N THR A 796 -34.46 31.73 -7.20
CA THR A 796 -35.64 32.48 -6.78
C THR A 796 -36.90 31.66 -6.99
N SER A 797 -37.02 31.03 -8.15
CA SER A 797 -38.13 30.18 -8.54
C SER A 797 -38.19 28.90 -7.71
N ALA A 798 -37.03 28.28 -7.44
CA ALA A 798 -36.92 27.11 -6.55
C ALA A 798 -37.37 27.45 -5.13
N LYS A 799 -36.92 28.59 -4.61
CA LYS A 799 -37.32 29.08 -3.28
C LYS A 799 -38.82 29.40 -3.22
N ALA A 800 -39.38 29.99 -4.27
CA ALA A 800 -40.82 30.27 -4.37
C ALA A 800 -41.64 28.96 -4.34
N ALA A 801 -41.24 27.96 -5.12
CA ALA A 801 -41.91 26.66 -5.16
C ALA A 801 -41.93 25.96 -3.80
N VAL A 802 -40.79 25.92 -3.10
CA VAL A 802 -40.69 25.37 -1.72
C VAL A 802 -41.56 26.16 -0.75
N THR A 803 -41.58 27.49 -0.86
CA THR A 803 -42.39 28.37 0.01
C THR A 803 -43.89 28.14 -0.21
N SER A 804 -44.34 28.05 -1.47
CA SER A 804 -45.73 27.78 -1.82
C SER A 804 -46.18 26.39 -1.37
N TRP A 805 -45.34 25.36 -1.55
CA TRP A 805 -45.61 24.01 -1.04
C TRP A 805 -45.75 24.00 0.48
N ALA A 806 -44.87 24.71 1.18
CA ALA A 806 -44.86 24.81 2.63
C ALA A 806 -46.08 25.57 3.19
N ALA A 807 -46.56 26.60 2.50
CA ALA A 807 -47.71 27.40 2.92
C ALA A 807 -49.03 26.62 2.97
N LEU A 808 -49.15 25.52 2.21
CA LEU A 808 -50.32 24.63 2.22
C LEU A 808 -50.25 23.55 3.32
N ARG A 809 -49.12 23.44 4.03
CA ARG A 809 -48.83 22.41 5.05
C ARG A 809 -48.40 23.04 6.38
N THR A 810 -49.08 24.13 6.74
CA THR A 810 -48.64 25.08 7.78
C THR A 810 -48.36 24.42 9.13
N GLU A 811 -49.16 23.47 9.58
CA GLU A 811 -48.95 22.82 10.89
C GLU A 811 -47.71 21.93 10.91
N ALA A 812 -47.58 21.00 9.97
CA ALA A 812 -46.45 20.07 9.89
C ALA A 812 -45.12 20.82 9.65
N VAL A 813 -45.12 21.81 8.75
CA VAL A 813 -43.94 22.64 8.48
C VAL A 813 -43.55 23.48 9.69
N ARG A 814 -44.52 24.11 10.37
CA ARG A 814 -44.25 24.94 11.55
C ARG A 814 -43.72 24.09 12.70
N ALA A 815 -44.25 22.89 12.91
CA ALA A 815 -43.74 21.95 13.91
C ALA A 815 -42.28 21.59 13.65
N ALA A 816 -41.94 21.15 12.42
CA ALA A 816 -40.59 20.76 12.07
C ALA A 816 -39.58 21.93 12.21
N LYS A 817 -39.91 23.11 11.69
CA LYS A 817 -39.05 24.30 11.80
C LYS A 817 -38.83 24.72 13.25
N ARG A 818 -39.90 24.78 14.03
CA ARG A 818 -39.83 25.20 15.43
C ARG A 818 -38.96 24.26 16.26
N THR A 819 -39.05 22.95 16.05
CA THR A 819 -38.18 21.99 16.75
C THR A 819 -36.70 22.24 16.45
N VAL A 820 -36.34 22.50 15.18
CA VAL A 820 -34.94 22.79 14.81
C VAL A 820 -34.48 24.14 15.40
N GLU A 821 -35.31 25.17 15.31
CA GLU A 821 -35.02 26.51 15.86
C GLU A 821 -34.91 26.49 17.39
N ASP A 822 -35.79 25.79 18.10
CA ASP A 822 -35.76 25.64 19.56
C ASP A 822 -34.46 24.96 20.01
N ILE A 823 -33.98 23.95 19.27
CA ILE A 823 -32.70 23.27 19.55
C ILE A 823 -31.50 24.21 19.34
N GLU A 824 -31.51 25.01 18.26
CA GLU A 824 -30.46 25.99 17.97
C GLU A 824 -30.44 27.11 19.04
N GLN A 825 -31.60 27.59 19.47
CA GLN A 825 -31.75 28.65 20.46
C GLN A 825 -31.46 28.20 21.90
N ALA A 826 -31.69 26.91 22.22
CA ALA A 826 -31.44 26.36 23.55
C ALA A 826 -29.97 26.44 24.00
N GLY A 827 -29.03 26.71 23.08
CA GLY A 827 -27.61 26.79 23.38
C GLY A 827 -26.99 25.44 23.74
N GLY A 828 -25.66 25.40 23.86
CA GLY A 828 -24.90 24.14 23.94
C GLY A 828 -24.85 23.43 22.58
N GLY A 829 -23.70 22.92 22.17
CA GLY A 829 -23.49 22.33 20.84
C GLY A 829 -24.48 21.22 20.47
N TRP A 830 -24.44 20.78 19.21
CA TRP A 830 -25.25 19.66 18.73
C TRP A 830 -24.85 18.36 19.44
N THR A 831 -25.78 17.79 20.21
CA THR A 831 -25.63 16.47 20.84
C THR A 831 -26.37 15.40 20.03
N PHE A 832 -26.03 14.13 20.24
CA PHE A 832 -26.73 13.01 19.60
C PHE A 832 -28.25 13.04 19.85
N ALA A 833 -28.67 13.37 21.08
CA ALA A 833 -30.08 13.52 21.41
C ALA A 833 -30.76 14.66 20.62
N LYS A 834 -30.10 15.82 20.52
CA LYS A 834 -30.59 16.95 19.72
C LYS A 834 -30.73 16.58 18.23
N LEU A 835 -29.74 15.88 17.68
CA LEU A 835 -29.77 15.40 16.29
C LEU A 835 -30.94 14.42 16.06
N THR A 836 -31.16 13.49 16.98
CA THR A 836 -32.26 12.51 16.89
C THR A 836 -33.63 13.18 16.94
N ILE A 837 -33.83 14.16 17.83
CA ILE A 837 -35.08 14.93 17.94
C ILE A 837 -35.34 15.73 16.66
N ALA A 838 -34.32 16.41 16.13
CA ALA A 838 -34.43 17.16 14.88
C ALA A 838 -34.79 16.23 13.70
N ASN A 839 -34.13 15.08 13.60
CA ASN A 839 -34.41 14.09 12.56
C ASN A 839 -35.84 13.55 12.65
N ALA A 840 -36.34 13.24 13.86
CA ALA A 840 -37.72 12.78 14.04
C ALA A 840 -38.75 13.81 13.56
N ALA A 841 -38.50 15.11 13.78
CA ALA A 841 -39.37 16.17 13.30
C ALA A 841 -39.37 16.29 11.77
N LEU A 842 -38.20 16.13 11.12
CA LEU A 842 -38.07 16.13 9.66
C LEU A 842 -38.69 14.89 9.02
N ARG A 843 -38.53 13.72 9.64
CA ARG A 843 -39.24 12.50 9.25
C ARG A 843 -40.75 12.66 9.28
N GLY A 844 -41.28 13.31 10.33
CA GLY A 844 -42.70 13.62 10.45
C GLY A 844 -43.19 14.47 9.28
N LEU A 845 -42.41 15.48 8.89
CA LEU A 845 -42.70 16.31 7.72
C LEU A 845 -42.65 15.49 6.42
N ALA A 846 -41.59 14.68 6.21
CA ALA A 846 -41.43 13.86 5.02
C ALA A 846 -42.56 12.81 4.87
N SER A 847 -43.03 12.24 5.98
CA SER A 847 -44.15 11.27 5.98
C SER A 847 -45.51 11.92 5.73
N ALA A 848 -45.65 13.21 6.03
CA ALA A 848 -46.86 14.01 5.79
C ALA A 848 -46.86 14.72 4.42
N SER A 849 -45.78 14.57 3.64
CA SER A 849 -45.55 15.24 2.35
C SER A 849 -46.17 14.46 1.21
#